data_AF-A0A317V0B7-F1
#
_entry.id   AF-A0A317V0B7-F1
#
_cell.length_a   1.000
_cell.length_b   1.000
_cell.length_c   1.000
_cell.angle_alpha   90.00
_cell.angle_beta   90.00
_cell.angle_gamma   90.00
#
_symmetry.space_group_name_H-M   'P 1'
#
loop_
_entity.id
_entity.type
_entity.pdbx_description
1 polymer ?
#
loop_
_entity_poly.entity_id
_entity_poly.type
_entity_poly.pdbx_seq_one_letter_code
_entity_poly.pdbx_strand_id
1 'polypeptide(L)'
;MSMPQTPALKAGHFQTHEIPASSTIVIRDVLYGDHTIIEPVLVELLQSPDLQRLIGIGQHGVTGHLGLLPRDVKITRFEHSVGAFLLVRIVGASIEEQVTALLHDISHTVLSHVVDWALSQPGEDSYHEVHKARYLATTSIAAILTKHSISHTVLDEEQYPLVEKPAPHLCADRLDYSLRDAVALGLMSQDDAHRVVASLKAFPDPSSPRRLLVLDDPALALVLAQAYQATDRDVWSNPAHVDMYKRTGQLIGDLVRGGRISEDALWSMSDEEFWELLKDVADPEGAETLQRFETDGLLQEHGLRLHKGAKVRTIDPDVSVSGGEPAALSVVDPGWGVERQDYIRAREATREAYTQTDLQGVLPLIARGKVRDLYEIDDKTLLFVATDRISAYDVIMENGIPNKGILLTLCTEKWFSILTAALPSLRTHFLTLDLPAQIPASLRPVLQNRSMQVRKLTILPIEAIVRGYITGSAWKEYQTSGTVHGIPVEKGLQESQAFPGGPIYTPSTKAELGEHDENIHPDKAIEIIGPKHAATIAALSLQLYKTAHEYALTRGVIIADTKFEFGVDETTGEVVLADEVLTPDSSRFWPKDSYAVGRGQASFDKQFLRDWLVQEGLKGKEGVRMSEEIALKTSEKYKEAWERITGGNN
;
A
#
# COMPACT_ATOMS: atom_id res chain seq x y z
N MET A 1 -21.83 51.85 -25.72
CA MET A 1 -20.62 51.04 -25.97
C MET A 1 -20.60 49.93 -24.93
N SER A 2 -20.77 48.68 -25.34
CA SER A 2 -20.58 47.52 -24.45
C SER A 2 -19.11 47.51 -24.02
N MET A 3 -18.84 47.53 -22.71
CA MET A 3 -17.50 47.19 -22.24
C MET A 3 -17.17 45.76 -22.70
N PRO A 4 -15.93 45.48 -23.12
CA PRO A 4 -15.52 44.10 -23.39
C PRO A 4 -15.70 43.28 -22.11
N GLN A 5 -16.44 42.17 -22.18
CA GLN A 5 -16.53 41.23 -21.06
C GLN A 5 -15.15 40.62 -20.85
N THR A 6 -14.58 40.80 -19.66
CA THR A 6 -13.38 40.07 -19.22
C THR A 6 -13.70 38.58 -19.30
N PRO A 7 -12.87 37.74 -19.95
CA PRO A 7 -13.11 36.31 -20.01
C PRO A 7 -13.18 35.72 -18.60
N ALA A 8 -14.17 34.85 -18.37
CA ALA A 8 -14.31 34.16 -17.09
C ALA A 8 -13.09 33.28 -16.82
N LEU A 9 -12.52 33.41 -15.63
CA LEU A 9 -11.42 32.56 -15.16
C LEU A 9 -12.00 31.19 -14.78
N LYS A 10 -11.55 30.13 -15.47
CA LYS A 10 -11.88 28.76 -15.10
C LYS A 10 -10.91 28.30 -14.01
N ALA A 11 -11.41 28.15 -12.78
CA ALA A 11 -10.62 27.82 -11.60
C ALA A 11 -10.31 26.31 -11.49
N GLY A 12 -11.16 25.47 -12.05
CA GLY A 12 -11.02 24.01 -11.98
C GLY A 12 -12.16 23.30 -12.71
N HIS A 13 -12.59 22.17 -12.16
CA HIS A 13 -13.67 21.35 -12.73
C HIS A 13 -15.06 21.94 -12.45
N PHE A 14 -15.28 22.45 -11.25
CA PHE A 14 -16.59 22.88 -10.75
C PHE A 14 -16.79 24.39 -10.75
N GLN A 15 -15.73 25.19 -10.93
CA GLN A 15 -15.78 26.62 -10.61
C GLN A 15 -15.31 27.55 -11.74
N THR A 16 -16.08 28.63 -11.94
CA THR A 16 -15.72 29.76 -12.82
C THR A 16 -15.90 31.09 -12.10
N HIS A 17 -15.03 32.06 -12.41
CA HIS A 17 -15.00 33.38 -11.79
C HIS A 17 -15.15 34.46 -12.86
N GLU A 18 -16.16 35.31 -12.70
CA GLU A 18 -16.40 36.47 -13.55
C GLU A 18 -16.07 37.74 -12.77
N ILE A 19 -15.37 38.69 -13.41
CA ILE A 19 -15.00 39.98 -12.81
C ILE A 19 -15.76 41.09 -13.54
N PRO A 20 -17.03 41.35 -13.18
CA PRO A 20 -17.84 42.38 -13.83
C PRO A 20 -17.35 43.80 -13.51
N ALA A 21 -16.64 43.98 -12.39
CA ALA A 21 -16.04 45.25 -11.96
C ALA A 21 -14.81 44.97 -11.07
N SER A 22 -13.90 45.94 -10.93
CA SER A 22 -12.68 45.77 -10.13
C SER A 22 -12.93 45.48 -8.64
N SER A 23 -14.11 45.80 -8.14
CA SER A 23 -14.54 45.59 -6.74
C SER A 23 -15.54 44.44 -6.58
N THR A 24 -15.73 43.60 -7.60
CA THR A 24 -16.77 42.57 -7.58
C THR A 24 -16.34 41.33 -8.34
N ILE A 25 -16.50 40.17 -7.70
CA ILE A 25 -16.27 38.86 -8.32
C ILE A 25 -17.56 38.06 -8.21
N VAL A 26 -17.98 37.43 -9.30
CA VAL A 26 -19.09 36.48 -9.31
C VAL A 26 -18.49 35.09 -9.47
N ILE A 27 -18.61 34.27 -8.44
CA ILE A 27 -18.16 32.88 -8.41
C ILE A 27 -19.36 32.02 -8.76
N ARG A 28 -19.27 31.24 -9.83
CA ARG A 28 -20.23 30.18 -10.14
C ARG A 28 -19.62 28.85 -9.77
N ASP A 29 -20.18 28.20 -8.77
CA ASP A 29 -19.76 26.89 -8.31
C ASP A 29 -20.89 25.88 -8.56
N VAL A 30 -20.57 24.77 -9.24
CA VAL A 30 -21.52 23.72 -9.61
C VAL A 30 -22.16 23.06 -8.37
N LEU A 31 -21.46 23.02 -7.23
CA LEU A 31 -21.94 22.42 -5.99
C LEU A 31 -22.59 23.45 -5.06
N TYR A 32 -22.08 24.68 -5.02
CA TYR A 32 -22.49 25.69 -4.02
C TYR A 32 -23.30 26.85 -4.59
N GLY A 33 -23.56 26.86 -5.89
CA GLY A 33 -24.33 27.88 -6.57
C GLY A 33 -23.53 29.15 -6.87
N ASP A 34 -24.25 30.22 -7.20
CA ASP A 34 -23.68 31.51 -7.60
C ASP A 34 -23.50 32.44 -6.39
N HIS A 35 -22.30 32.98 -6.20
CA HIS A 35 -21.95 33.88 -5.11
C HIS A 35 -21.34 35.18 -5.63
N THR A 36 -21.90 36.31 -5.23
CA THR A 36 -21.32 37.64 -5.52
C THR A 36 -20.49 38.11 -4.33
N ILE A 37 -19.20 38.33 -4.56
CA ILE A 37 -18.22 38.78 -3.57
C ILE A 37 -17.95 40.25 -3.79
N ILE A 38 -18.15 41.05 -2.75
CA ILE A 38 -18.01 42.52 -2.77
C ILE A 38 -17.14 43.04 -1.63
N GLU A 39 -16.77 42.16 -0.70
CA GLU A 39 -15.95 42.47 0.45
C GLU A 39 -14.51 42.74 -0.02
N PRO A 40 -13.98 43.97 0.20
CA PRO A 40 -12.72 44.39 -0.43
C PRO A 40 -11.53 43.46 -0.19
N VAL A 41 -11.42 42.89 1.02
CA VAL A 41 -10.33 41.94 1.34
C VAL A 41 -10.46 40.64 0.55
N LEU A 42 -11.67 40.07 0.44
CA LEU A 42 -11.89 38.82 -0.29
C LEU A 42 -11.67 39.04 -1.80
N VAL A 43 -12.16 40.16 -2.33
CA VAL A 43 -11.97 40.53 -3.74
C VAL A 43 -10.48 40.69 -4.08
N GLU A 44 -9.68 41.29 -3.20
CA GLU A 44 -8.24 41.47 -3.40
C GLU A 44 -7.47 40.15 -3.25
N LEU A 45 -7.82 39.32 -2.25
CA LEU A 45 -7.20 37.99 -2.07
C LEU A 45 -7.46 37.06 -3.25
N LEU A 46 -8.71 36.96 -3.74
CA LEU A 46 -9.10 36.16 -4.91
C LEU A 46 -8.39 36.57 -6.21
N GLN A 47 -7.94 37.82 -6.28
CA GLN A 47 -7.17 38.35 -7.41
C GLN A 47 -5.65 38.35 -7.17
N SER A 48 -5.19 37.97 -5.99
CA SER A 48 -3.77 37.95 -5.67
C SER A 48 -3.04 36.84 -6.44
N PRO A 49 -1.85 37.09 -7.02
CA PRO A 49 -1.05 36.05 -7.64
C PRO A 49 -0.70 34.91 -6.67
N ASP A 50 -0.51 35.25 -5.39
CA ASP A 50 -0.16 34.31 -4.32
C ASP A 50 -1.24 33.25 -4.08
N LEU A 51 -2.53 33.60 -4.28
CA LEU A 51 -3.64 32.66 -4.21
C LEU A 51 -3.90 32.01 -5.58
N GLN A 52 -3.90 32.79 -6.67
CA GLN A 52 -4.21 32.28 -8.01
C GLN A 52 -3.22 31.23 -8.53
N ARG A 53 -1.98 31.17 -8.02
CA ARG A 53 -1.05 30.07 -8.34
C ARG A 53 -1.64 28.69 -8.04
N LEU A 54 -2.55 28.57 -7.05
CA LEU A 54 -3.18 27.30 -6.69
C LEU A 54 -4.06 26.73 -7.81
N ILE A 55 -4.39 27.51 -8.84
CA ILE A 55 -5.07 27.03 -10.06
C ILE A 55 -4.17 26.03 -10.81
N GLY A 56 -2.85 26.22 -10.74
CA GLY A 56 -1.86 25.32 -11.33
C GLY A 56 -1.56 24.07 -10.49
N ILE A 57 -2.14 23.96 -9.29
CA ILE A 57 -1.85 22.89 -8.33
C ILE A 57 -3.09 22.00 -8.17
N GLY A 58 -2.97 20.72 -8.53
CA GLY A 58 -4.04 19.74 -8.46
C GLY A 58 -4.18 19.12 -7.07
N GLN A 59 -5.42 18.94 -6.62
CA GLN A 59 -5.74 18.30 -5.33
C GLN A 59 -5.19 16.88 -5.22
N HIS A 60 -5.27 16.10 -6.31
CA HIS A 60 -4.84 14.71 -6.38
C HIS A 60 -3.38 14.51 -6.83
N GLY A 61 -2.54 15.54 -6.74
CA GLY A 61 -1.09 15.45 -6.99
C GLY A 61 -0.73 14.70 -8.27
N VAL A 62 0.25 13.80 -8.19
CA VAL A 62 0.76 13.04 -9.34
C VAL A 62 -0.30 12.18 -10.02
N THR A 63 -1.21 11.54 -9.27
CA THR A 63 -2.24 10.68 -9.88
C THR A 63 -3.29 11.48 -10.63
N GLY A 64 -3.63 12.68 -10.13
CA GLY A 64 -4.49 13.61 -10.86
C GLY A 64 -3.80 14.19 -12.08
N HIS A 65 -2.52 14.57 -11.94
CA HIS A 65 -1.71 15.12 -13.03
C HIS A 65 -1.61 14.15 -14.22
N LEU A 66 -1.40 12.86 -13.94
CA LEU A 66 -1.28 11.80 -14.96
C LEU A 66 -2.63 11.26 -15.46
N GLY A 67 -3.76 11.81 -15.01
CA GLY A 67 -5.09 11.35 -15.43
C GLY A 67 -5.42 9.91 -14.97
N LEU A 68 -4.86 9.47 -13.84
CA LEU A 68 -5.00 8.11 -13.31
C LEU A 68 -6.14 7.97 -12.31
N LEU A 69 -6.99 9.00 -12.18
CA LEU A 69 -8.21 8.92 -11.40
C LEU A 69 -9.27 8.10 -12.16
N PRO A 70 -10.25 7.50 -11.46
CA PRO A 70 -11.36 6.77 -12.09
C PRO A 70 -12.11 7.55 -13.18
N ARG A 71 -12.05 8.89 -13.15
CA ARG A 71 -12.59 9.80 -14.16
C ARG A 71 -11.58 10.90 -14.43
N ASP A 72 -11.55 11.39 -15.67
CA ASP A 72 -10.68 12.51 -16.06
C ASP A 72 -11.23 13.84 -15.52
N VAL A 73 -10.83 14.16 -14.28
CA VAL A 73 -11.26 15.34 -13.53
C VAL A 73 -10.06 16.02 -12.88
N LYS A 74 -9.97 17.34 -13.03
CA LYS A 74 -8.91 18.17 -12.43
C LYS A 74 -9.50 19.17 -11.46
N ILE A 75 -9.53 18.77 -10.18
CA ILE A 75 -9.87 19.66 -9.06
C ILE A 75 -8.58 20.35 -8.62
N THR A 76 -8.61 21.67 -8.49
CA THR A 76 -7.44 22.48 -8.12
C THR A 76 -7.51 22.87 -6.65
N ARG A 77 -6.34 23.15 -6.05
CA ARG A 77 -6.26 23.66 -4.69
C ARG A 77 -6.93 25.02 -4.53
N PHE A 78 -6.96 25.81 -5.61
CA PHE A 78 -7.69 27.07 -5.63
C PHE A 78 -9.20 26.84 -5.52
N GLU A 79 -9.74 25.94 -6.34
CA GLU A 79 -11.16 25.59 -6.34
C GLU A 79 -11.60 25.08 -4.95
N HIS A 80 -10.76 24.26 -4.32
CA HIS A 80 -10.99 23.78 -2.96
C HIS A 80 -10.95 24.90 -1.89
N SER A 81 -9.94 25.77 -1.94
CA SER A 81 -9.83 26.93 -1.03
C SER A 81 -11.06 27.85 -1.12
N VAL A 82 -11.51 28.15 -2.35
CA VAL A 82 -12.73 28.94 -2.56
C VAL A 82 -13.96 28.18 -2.08
N GLY A 83 -14.01 26.87 -2.28
CA GLY A 83 -15.08 26.02 -1.81
C GLY A 83 -15.26 26.01 -0.29
N ALA A 84 -14.19 25.80 0.48
CA ALA A 84 -14.20 25.91 1.94
C ALA A 84 -14.67 27.30 2.40
N PHE A 85 -14.20 28.36 1.72
CA PHE A 85 -14.68 29.73 1.93
C PHE A 85 -16.20 29.88 1.71
N LEU A 86 -16.74 29.31 0.63
CA LEU A 86 -18.17 29.38 0.34
C LEU A 86 -19.00 28.61 1.37
N LEU A 87 -18.52 27.47 1.86
CA LEU A 87 -19.20 26.70 2.90
C LEU A 87 -19.35 27.48 4.20
N VAL A 88 -18.28 28.11 4.70
CA VAL A 88 -18.36 28.94 5.92
C VAL A 88 -19.22 30.19 5.69
N ARG A 89 -19.22 30.76 4.48
CA ARG A 89 -20.11 31.86 4.08
C ARG A 89 -21.58 31.44 4.10
N ILE A 90 -21.91 30.27 3.57
CA ILE A 90 -23.28 29.72 3.52
C ILE A 90 -23.87 29.60 4.92
N VAL A 91 -23.08 29.16 5.89
CA VAL A 91 -23.55 29.05 7.28
C VAL A 91 -23.47 30.37 8.06
N GLY A 92 -23.00 31.46 7.44
CA GLY A 92 -23.02 32.80 8.04
C GLY A 92 -21.82 33.17 8.91
N ALA A 93 -20.66 32.56 8.68
CA ALA A 93 -19.42 32.88 9.40
C ALA A 93 -18.94 34.32 9.17
N SER A 94 -18.07 34.83 10.05
CA SER A 94 -17.52 36.18 9.94
C SER A 94 -16.60 36.35 8.71
N ILE A 95 -16.25 37.59 8.37
CA ILE A 95 -15.30 37.86 7.28
C ILE A 95 -13.92 37.30 7.60
N GLU A 96 -13.49 37.38 8.86
CA GLU A 96 -12.23 36.80 9.31
C GLU A 96 -12.19 35.29 9.09
N GLU A 97 -13.26 34.58 9.46
CA GLU A 97 -13.35 33.12 9.25
C GLU A 97 -13.46 32.74 7.77
N GLN A 98 -14.13 33.57 6.96
CA GLN A 98 -14.13 33.44 5.49
C GLN A 98 -12.73 33.65 4.90
N VAL A 99 -11.94 34.60 5.42
CA VAL A 99 -10.55 34.81 5.02
C VAL A 99 -9.67 33.64 5.45
N THR A 100 -9.84 33.11 6.66
CA THR A 100 -9.15 31.91 7.13
C THR A 100 -9.43 30.73 6.19
N ALA A 101 -10.70 30.47 5.89
CA ALA A 101 -11.11 29.41 4.97
C ALA A 101 -10.53 29.59 3.56
N LEU A 102 -10.45 30.82 3.05
CA LEU A 102 -9.88 31.08 1.74
C LEU A 102 -8.35 30.83 1.69
N LEU A 103 -7.67 30.97 2.82
CA LEU A 103 -6.21 30.92 2.91
C LEU A 103 -5.67 29.65 3.58
N HIS A 104 -6.52 28.68 3.93
CA HIS A 104 -6.07 27.48 4.64
C HIS A 104 -5.02 26.71 3.83
N ASP A 105 -5.28 26.51 2.55
CA ASP A 105 -4.42 25.75 1.63
C ASP A 105 -3.34 26.58 0.92
N ILE A 106 -3.12 27.84 1.34
CA ILE A 106 -2.26 28.81 0.63
C ILE A 106 -0.80 28.36 0.48
N SER A 107 -0.31 27.44 1.32
CA SER A 107 1.07 26.94 1.31
C SER A 107 1.25 25.64 0.54
N HIS A 108 0.22 25.07 -0.08
CA HIS A 108 0.34 23.84 -0.86
C HIS A 108 1.37 23.98 -2.00
N THR A 109 2.28 23.02 -2.05
CA THR A 109 3.33 22.89 -3.08
C THR A 109 2.80 22.19 -4.33
N VAL A 110 3.61 22.23 -5.40
CA VAL A 110 3.47 21.35 -6.57
C VAL A 110 3.20 19.90 -6.18
N LEU A 111 2.29 19.27 -6.92
CA LEU A 111 1.81 17.91 -6.72
C LEU A 111 1.23 17.66 -5.32
N SER A 112 0.77 18.72 -4.62
CA SER A 112 0.10 18.64 -3.33
C SER A 112 0.86 17.79 -2.30
N HIS A 113 0.23 16.75 -1.73
CA HIS A 113 0.80 15.92 -0.67
C HIS A 113 1.93 14.98 -1.13
N VAL A 114 2.31 14.98 -2.40
CA VAL A 114 3.48 14.20 -2.85
C VAL A 114 4.76 14.70 -2.14
N VAL A 115 4.88 16.01 -1.91
CA VAL A 115 6.05 16.61 -1.24
C VAL A 115 6.17 16.17 0.22
N ASP A 116 5.07 15.77 0.86
CA ASP A 116 5.10 15.22 2.23
C ASP A 116 5.95 13.95 2.29
N TRP A 117 6.01 13.17 1.20
CA TRP A 117 6.85 11.97 1.09
C TRP A 117 8.30 12.28 0.71
N ALA A 118 8.59 13.53 0.31
CA ALA A 118 9.89 13.98 -0.14
C ALA A 118 10.73 14.60 0.99
N LEU A 119 10.12 15.54 1.73
CA LEU A 119 10.84 16.50 2.56
C LEU A 119 10.36 16.59 4.01
N SER A 120 9.19 16.03 4.36
CA SER A 120 8.73 16.00 5.75
C SER A 120 9.70 15.24 6.65
N GLN A 121 9.95 15.79 7.83
CA GLN A 121 10.76 15.14 8.85
C GLN A 121 9.96 14.05 9.60
N PRO A 122 10.63 13.06 10.21
CA PRO A 122 9.95 12.09 11.06
C PRO A 122 9.13 12.78 12.16
N GLY A 123 7.81 12.56 12.16
CA GLY A 123 6.88 13.18 13.11
C GLY A 123 6.16 14.43 12.60
N GLU A 124 6.48 14.91 11.40
CA GLU A 124 5.70 15.96 10.73
C GLU A 124 4.56 15.34 9.93
N ASP A 125 3.34 15.81 10.19
CA ASP A 125 2.14 15.30 9.52
C ASP A 125 1.98 15.81 8.09
N SER A 126 2.54 16.98 7.78
CA SER A 126 2.59 17.55 6.43
C SER A 126 3.60 18.69 6.28
N TYR A 127 4.27 18.73 5.14
CA TYR A 127 5.29 19.72 4.81
C TYR A 127 4.73 21.14 4.65
N HIS A 128 3.59 21.29 3.95
CA HIS A 128 3.03 22.62 3.69
C HIS A 128 2.44 23.26 4.95
N GLU A 129 1.95 22.47 5.90
CA GLU A 129 1.52 22.95 7.21
C GLU A 129 2.69 23.49 8.03
N VAL A 130 3.76 22.70 8.19
CA VAL A 130 4.96 23.10 8.95
C VAL A 130 5.64 24.32 8.32
N HIS A 131 5.63 24.44 6.99
CA HIS A 131 6.28 25.53 6.27
C HIS A 131 5.36 26.68 5.88
N LYS A 132 4.09 26.67 6.31
CA LYS A 132 3.11 27.69 5.96
C LYS A 132 3.59 29.11 6.32
N ALA A 133 4.06 29.31 7.54
CA ALA A 133 4.57 30.62 7.99
C ALA A 133 5.79 31.09 7.17
N ARG A 134 6.66 30.16 6.78
CA ARG A 134 7.83 30.45 5.92
C ARG A 134 7.39 30.89 4.54
N TYR A 135 6.44 30.18 3.93
CA TYR A 135 5.88 30.56 2.64
C TYR A 135 5.15 31.90 2.70
N LEU A 136 4.29 32.12 3.69
CA LEU A 136 3.56 33.38 3.84
C LEU A 136 4.47 34.61 3.93
N ALA A 137 5.67 34.46 4.52
CA ALA A 137 6.66 35.54 4.58
C ALA A 137 7.21 35.99 3.21
N THR A 138 7.01 35.20 2.15
CA THR A 138 7.41 35.54 0.77
C THR A 138 6.26 36.10 -0.06
N THR A 139 5.05 36.18 0.49
CA THR A 139 3.82 36.56 -0.23
C THR A 139 3.36 37.98 0.06
N SER A 140 2.44 38.50 -0.74
CA SER A 140 1.75 39.77 -0.48
C SER A 140 0.60 39.67 0.53
N ILE A 141 0.24 38.46 0.99
CA ILE A 141 -0.94 38.19 1.82
C ILE A 141 -0.94 39.03 3.11
N ALA A 142 0.18 39.06 3.84
CA ALA A 142 0.28 39.84 5.07
C ALA A 142 0.00 41.34 4.85
N ALA A 143 0.48 41.88 3.72
CA ALA A 143 0.24 43.27 3.34
C ALA A 143 -1.23 43.52 2.97
N ILE A 144 -1.89 42.59 2.27
CA ILE A 144 -3.33 42.65 1.96
C ILE A 144 -4.16 42.65 3.25
N LEU A 145 -3.86 41.75 4.20
CA LEU A 145 -4.55 41.69 5.48
C LEU A 145 -4.43 43.00 6.26
N THR A 146 -3.21 43.55 6.37
CA THR A 146 -2.97 44.83 7.04
C THR A 146 -3.69 45.99 6.35
N LYS A 147 -3.67 46.04 5.01
CA LYS A 147 -4.37 47.07 4.22
C LYS A 147 -5.87 47.11 4.54
N HIS A 148 -6.49 45.96 4.75
CA HIS A 148 -7.93 45.84 5.05
C HIS A 148 -8.25 45.75 6.53
N SER A 149 -7.29 46.01 7.41
CA SER A 149 -7.45 45.94 8.87
C SER A 149 -7.92 44.56 9.37
N ILE A 150 -7.55 43.48 8.68
CA ILE A 150 -7.78 42.11 9.13
C ILE A 150 -6.61 41.66 10.01
N SER A 151 -6.94 41.14 11.19
CA SER A 151 -5.95 40.56 12.11
C SER A 151 -5.22 39.39 11.45
N HIS A 152 -3.90 39.30 11.63
CA HIS A 152 -3.10 38.17 11.13
C HIS A 152 -3.41 36.85 11.85
N THR A 153 -4.21 36.86 12.91
CA THR A 153 -4.73 35.65 13.55
C THR A 153 -5.55 34.78 12.61
N VAL A 154 -6.09 35.32 11.51
CA VAL A 154 -6.77 34.54 10.44
C VAL A 154 -5.86 33.52 9.74
N LEU A 155 -4.56 33.58 9.96
CA LEU A 155 -3.59 32.62 9.43
C LEU A 155 -3.40 31.40 10.35
N ASP A 156 -4.05 31.39 11.52
CA ASP A 156 -4.08 30.30 12.49
C ASP A 156 -5.47 29.65 12.49
N GLU A 157 -5.63 28.61 11.69
CA GLU A 157 -6.91 27.93 11.46
C GLU A 157 -7.48 27.24 12.70
N GLU A 158 -6.64 26.87 13.67
CA GLU A 158 -7.09 26.20 14.90
C GLU A 158 -8.04 27.09 15.72
N GLN A 159 -8.00 28.42 15.50
CA GLN A 159 -8.90 29.38 16.13
C GLN A 159 -10.29 29.46 15.46
N TYR A 160 -10.48 28.80 14.30
CA TYR A 160 -11.66 28.92 13.45
C TYR A 160 -12.31 27.54 13.20
N PRO A 161 -13.10 27.01 14.16
CA PRO A 161 -13.60 25.64 14.14
C PRO A 161 -14.58 25.29 13.02
N LEU A 162 -15.11 26.27 12.26
CA LEU A 162 -15.87 25.95 11.05
C LEU A 162 -14.95 25.64 9.86
N VAL A 163 -13.71 26.16 9.87
CA VAL A 163 -12.72 25.96 8.80
C VAL A 163 -12.02 24.63 8.99
N GLU A 164 -11.38 24.46 10.15
CA GLU A 164 -10.63 23.26 10.50
C GLU A 164 -11.08 22.72 11.85
N LYS A 165 -11.19 21.40 11.95
CA LYS A 165 -11.58 20.71 13.18
C LYS A 165 -11.01 19.30 13.18
N PRO A 166 -10.46 18.82 14.32
CA PRO A 166 -9.97 17.45 14.41
C PRO A 166 -11.03 16.42 13.98
N ALA A 167 -10.58 15.45 13.17
CA ALA A 167 -11.39 14.29 12.83
C ALA A 167 -11.88 13.58 14.11
N PRO A 168 -13.09 12.98 14.10
CA PRO A 168 -13.93 12.71 12.94
C PRO A 168 -14.99 13.78 12.64
N HIS A 169 -14.96 14.93 13.32
CA HIS A 169 -15.95 15.98 13.12
C HIS A 169 -15.92 16.55 11.69
N LEU A 170 -16.99 17.21 11.29
CA LEU A 170 -17.03 17.95 10.03
C LEU A 170 -16.40 19.35 10.21
N CYS A 171 -15.66 19.80 9.20
CA CYS A 171 -15.17 21.16 9.02
C CYS A 171 -15.28 21.53 7.53
N ALA A 172 -15.13 22.80 7.17
CA ALA A 172 -15.32 23.26 5.79
C ALA A 172 -14.25 22.73 4.84
N ASP A 173 -12.99 22.62 5.28
CA ASP A 173 -11.93 21.93 4.54
C ASP A 173 -12.41 20.52 4.16
N ARG A 174 -12.68 19.69 5.18
CA ARG A 174 -13.08 18.30 5.02
C ARG A 174 -14.35 18.09 4.21
N LEU A 175 -15.32 18.98 4.38
CA LEU A 175 -16.58 18.92 3.64
C LEU A 175 -16.37 19.27 2.16
N ASP A 176 -15.55 20.28 1.86
CA ASP A 176 -15.36 20.70 0.48
C ASP A 176 -14.63 19.65 -0.36
N TYR A 177 -13.44 19.22 0.06
CA TYR A 177 -12.67 18.27 -0.74
C TYR A 177 -13.44 16.95 -0.91
N SER A 178 -14.22 16.55 0.11
CA SER A 178 -14.99 15.31 0.04
C SER A 178 -16.20 15.40 -0.89
N LEU A 179 -16.93 16.52 -0.91
CA LEU A 179 -18.04 16.71 -1.84
C LEU A 179 -17.55 16.79 -3.28
N ARG A 180 -16.47 17.54 -3.53
CA ARG A 180 -15.88 17.65 -4.87
C ARG A 180 -15.42 16.30 -5.38
N ASP A 181 -14.65 15.56 -4.58
CA ASP A 181 -14.14 14.25 -4.98
C ASP A 181 -15.27 13.24 -5.16
N ALA A 182 -16.21 13.16 -4.22
CA ALA A 182 -17.31 12.21 -4.31
C ALA A 182 -18.16 12.43 -5.56
N VAL A 183 -18.47 13.68 -5.91
CA VAL A 183 -19.23 14.00 -7.13
C VAL A 183 -18.36 13.76 -8.37
N ALA A 184 -17.12 14.23 -8.39
CA ALA A 184 -16.23 14.12 -9.54
C ALA A 184 -15.92 12.67 -9.91
N LEU A 185 -15.82 11.79 -8.91
CA LEU A 185 -15.56 10.35 -9.06
C LEU A 185 -16.84 9.53 -9.29
N GLY A 186 -18.02 10.14 -9.11
CA GLY A 186 -19.32 9.47 -9.25
C GLY A 186 -19.70 8.57 -8.08
N LEU A 187 -19.12 8.83 -6.89
CA LEU A 187 -19.45 8.18 -5.62
C LEU A 187 -20.65 8.86 -4.92
N MET A 188 -20.99 10.09 -5.31
CA MET A 188 -22.16 10.83 -4.86
C MET A 188 -22.81 11.54 -6.06
N SER A 189 -24.15 11.65 -6.05
CA SER A 189 -24.86 12.44 -7.05
C SER A 189 -24.74 13.95 -6.76
N GLN A 190 -24.79 14.77 -7.80
CA GLN A 190 -24.80 16.23 -7.62
C GLN A 190 -26.03 16.70 -6.81
N ASP A 191 -27.18 16.04 -6.99
CA ASP A 191 -28.41 16.35 -6.23
C ASP A 191 -28.23 16.08 -4.73
N ASP A 192 -27.63 14.95 -4.37
CA ASP A 192 -27.34 14.65 -2.97
C ASP A 192 -26.31 15.63 -2.38
N ALA A 193 -25.30 16.02 -3.14
CA ALA A 193 -24.35 17.06 -2.72
C ALA A 193 -25.06 18.40 -2.45
N HIS A 194 -25.97 18.83 -3.33
CA HIS A 194 -26.80 20.03 -3.12
C HIS A 194 -27.67 19.91 -1.87
N ARG A 195 -28.26 18.73 -1.63
CA ARG A 195 -29.08 18.47 -0.44
C ARG A 195 -28.24 18.50 0.84
N VAL A 196 -27.02 17.94 0.82
CA VAL A 196 -26.07 18.01 1.94
C VAL A 196 -25.78 19.47 2.28
N VAL A 197 -25.39 20.27 1.29
CA VAL A 197 -25.09 21.70 1.46
C VAL A 197 -26.32 22.47 1.99
N ALA A 198 -27.51 22.20 1.46
CA ALA A 198 -28.75 22.84 1.91
C ALA A 198 -29.14 22.47 3.36
N SER A 199 -28.66 21.33 3.85
CA SER A 199 -28.88 20.86 5.23
C SER A 199 -27.84 21.34 6.24
N LEU A 200 -26.78 22.00 5.77
CA LEU A 200 -25.63 22.42 6.57
C LEU A 200 -25.96 23.67 7.40
N LYS A 201 -25.59 23.65 8.69
CA LYS A 201 -25.76 24.78 9.62
C LYS A 201 -24.58 24.90 10.58
N ALA A 202 -24.35 26.12 11.07
CA ALA A 202 -23.51 26.32 12.25
C ALA A 202 -24.36 26.23 13.52
N PHE A 203 -23.96 25.37 14.46
CA PHE A 203 -24.62 25.21 15.75
C PHE A 203 -23.70 25.65 16.90
N PRO A 204 -24.18 26.34 17.95
CA PRO A 204 -25.55 26.85 18.10
C PRO A 204 -25.84 28.03 17.17
N ASP A 205 -24.79 28.76 16.77
CA ASP A 205 -24.81 29.85 15.81
C ASP A 205 -23.39 30.10 15.28
N PRO A 206 -23.22 30.85 14.17
CA PRO A 206 -21.92 31.05 13.52
C PRO A 206 -20.94 31.94 14.30
N SER A 207 -21.40 32.65 15.33
CA SER A 207 -20.56 33.52 16.17
C SER A 207 -20.07 32.84 17.45
N SER A 208 -20.62 31.67 17.77
CA SER A 208 -20.24 30.93 18.97
C SER A 208 -18.76 30.48 18.92
N PRO A 209 -17.99 30.64 20.00
CA PRO A 209 -16.60 30.16 20.05
C PRO A 209 -16.50 28.62 20.03
N ARG A 210 -17.60 27.90 20.24
CA ARG A 210 -17.67 26.43 20.19
C ARG A 210 -18.51 25.92 19.02
N ARG A 211 -18.71 26.77 18.01
CA ARG A 211 -19.55 26.43 16.87
C ARG A 211 -19.09 25.16 16.15
N LEU A 212 -20.06 24.39 15.66
CA LEU A 212 -19.89 23.16 14.91
C LEU A 212 -20.59 23.29 13.56
N LEU A 213 -20.04 22.67 12.52
CA LEU A 213 -20.81 22.34 11.32
C LEU A 213 -21.67 21.11 11.60
N VAL A 214 -22.98 21.25 11.40
CA VAL A 214 -23.98 20.24 11.71
C VAL A 214 -24.87 20.01 10.48
N LEU A 215 -25.27 18.77 10.26
CA LEU A 215 -26.28 18.41 9.26
C LEU A 215 -27.64 18.20 9.93
N ASP A 216 -28.70 18.71 9.33
CA ASP A 216 -30.06 18.54 9.87
C ASP A 216 -30.71 17.19 9.56
N ASP A 217 -30.16 16.46 8.59
CA ASP A 217 -30.72 15.20 8.10
C ASP A 217 -29.73 14.06 8.33
N PRO A 218 -30.01 13.14 9.28
CA PRO A 218 -29.16 11.97 9.53
C PRO A 218 -28.96 11.08 8.30
N ALA A 219 -29.94 11.00 7.40
CA ALA A 219 -29.82 10.19 6.20
C ALA A 219 -28.83 10.81 5.20
N LEU A 220 -28.83 12.14 5.06
CA LEU A 220 -27.83 12.83 4.25
C LEU A 220 -26.43 12.77 4.88
N ALA A 221 -26.35 12.84 6.20
CA ALA A 221 -25.09 12.64 6.91
C ALA A 221 -24.50 11.25 6.64
N LEU A 222 -25.34 10.20 6.62
CA LEU A 222 -24.91 8.86 6.26
C LEU A 222 -24.42 8.75 4.82
N VAL A 223 -25.16 9.32 3.86
CA VAL A 223 -24.74 9.35 2.44
C VAL A 223 -23.39 10.04 2.28
N LEU A 224 -23.18 11.19 2.93
CA LEU A 224 -21.89 11.89 2.94
C LEU A 224 -20.78 11.03 3.55
N ALA A 225 -21.03 10.42 4.71
CA ALA A 225 -20.02 9.63 5.42
C ALA A 225 -19.60 8.37 4.65
N GLN A 226 -20.54 7.71 3.98
CA GLN A 226 -20.26 6.56 3.11
C GLN A 226 -19.51 6.97 1.84
N ALA A 227 -19.89 8.09 1.20
CA ALA A 227 -19.17 8.61 0.04
C ALA A 227 -17.73 9.03 0.41
N TYR A 228 -17.54 9.64 1.58
CA TYR A 228 -16.23 9.97 2.14
C TYR A 228 -15.38 8.71 2.32
N GLN A 229 -15.93 7.66 2.95
CA GLN A 229 -15.24 6.38 3.15
C GLN A 229 -14.89 5.69 1.82
N ALA A 230 -15.78 5.73 0.83
CA ALA A 230 -15.52 5.20 -0.50
C ALA A 230 -14.38 5.96 -1.19
N THR A 231 -14.37 7.29 -1.08
CA THR A 231 -13.31 8.13 -1.66
C THR A 231 -11.95 7.86 -1.00
N ASP A 232 -11.92 7.69 0.32
CA ASP A 232 -10.71 7.30 1.04
C ASP A 232 -10.21 5.93 0.56
N ARG A 233 -11.10 4.95 0.43
CA ARG A 233 -10.76 3.59 0.00
C ARG A 233 -10.16 3.60 -1.40
N ASP A 234 -10.85 4.26 -2.33
CA ASP A 234 -10.61 4.16 -3.77
C ASP A 234 -9.50 5.10 -4.24
N VAL A 235 -9.25 6.21 -3.54
CA VAL A 235 -8.27 7.23 -3.96
C VAL A 235 -7.32 7.63 -2.82
N TRP A 236 -7.81 8.24 -1.73
CA TRP A 236 -6.91 8.96 -0.80
C TRP A 236 -5.99 8.06 0.04
N SER A 237 -6.44 6.86 0.35
CA SER A 237 -5.66 5.83 1.03
C SER A 237 -5.51 4.58 0.16
N ASN A 238 -5.75 4.67 -1.15
CA ASN A 238 -5.55 3.56 -2.06
C ASN A 238 -4.06 3.15 -2.12
N PRO A 239 -3.69 1.88 -1.87
CA PRO A 239 -2.31 1.42 -1.87
C PRO A 239 -1.51 1.75 -3.15
N ALA A 240 -2.13 1.66 -4.33
CA ALA A 240 -1.47 1.96 -5.60
C ALA A 240 -1.20 3.46 -5.77
N HIS A 241 -2.17 4.30 -5.38
CA HIS A 241 -1.99 5.76 -5.38
C HIS A 241 -0.90 6.17 -4.39
N VAL A 242 -0.92 5.61 -3.17
CA VAL A 242 0.07 5.90 -2.13
C VAL A 242 1.48 5.45 -2.54
N ASP A 243 1.64 4.31 -3.21
CA ASP A 243 2.95 3.85 -3.73
C ASP A 243 3.50 4.85 -4.76
N MET A 244 2.68 5.30 -5.70
CA MET A 244 3.08 6.30 -6.69
C MET A 244 3.44 7.64 -6.04
N TYR A 245 2.66 8.10 -5.05
CA TYR A 245 3.00 9.30 -4.28
C TYR A 245 4.34 9.16 -3.58
N LYS A 246 4.58 8.03 -2.92
CA LYS A 246 5.82 7.76 -2.20
C LYS A 246 7.03 7.77 -3.15
N ARG A 247 6.98 7.03 -4.25
CA ARG A 247 8.08 6.96 -5.21
C ARG A 247 8.35 8.30 -5.88
N THR A 248 7.30 9.04 -6.24
CA THR A 248 7.42 10.39 -6.78
C THR A 248 8.04 11.33 -5.75
N GLY A 249 7.60 11.26 -4.49
CA GLY A 249 8.16 12.03 -3.39
C GLY A 249 9.63 11.70 -3.13
N GLN A 250 10.01 10.41 -3.15
CA GLN A 250 11.40 9.99 -3.02
C GLN A 250 12.28 10.63 -4.11
N LEU A 251 11.86 10.54 -5.37
CA LEU A 251 12.56 11.17 -6.50
C LEU A 251 12.69 12.69 -6.30
N ILE A 252 11.60 13.39 -5.95
CA ILE A 252 11.63 14.83 -5.68
C ILE A 252 12.62 15.15 -4.55
N GLY A 253 12.55 14.40 -3.44
CA GLY A 253 13.40 14.60 -2.27
C GLY A 253 14.87 14.42 -2.60
N ASP A 254 15.21 13.43 -3.42
CA ASP A 254 16.59 13.15 -3.82
C ASP A 254 17.14 14.23 -4.78
N LEU A 255 16.31 14.72 -5.70
CA LEU A 255 16.69 15.82 -6.60
C LEU A 255 16.85 17.16 -5.85
N VAL A 256 15.99 17.45 -4.87
CA VAL A 256 16.10 18.66 -4.04
C VAL A 256 17.32 18.57 -3.12
N ARG A 257 17.50 17.46 -2.37
CA ARG A 257 18.67 17.25 -1.49
C ARG A 257 19.99 17.20 -2.27
N GLY A 258 19.96 16.70 -3.50
CA GLY A 258 21.10 16.69 -4.42
C GLY A 258 21.38 18.04 -5.08
N GLY A 259 20.54 19.06 -4.87
CA GLY A 259 20.71 20.41 -5.44
C GLY A 259 20.42 20.50 -6.93
N ARG A 260 19.76 19.51 -7.53
CA ARG A 260 19.35 19.54 -8.95
C ARG A 260 18.04 20.31 -9.15
N ILE A 261 17.20 20.37 -8.12
CA ILE A 261 15.99 21.20 -8.06
C ILE A 261 16.12 22.16 -6.88
N SER A 262 15.82 23.44 -7.11
CA SER A 262 15.69 24.43 -6.04
C SER A 262 14.40 24.18 -5.25
N GLU A 263 14.46 24.26 -3.93
CA GLU A 263 13.27 24.14 -3.07
C GLU A 263 12.20 25.21 -3.39
N ASP A 264 12.61 26.39 -3.86
CA ASP A 264 11.71 27.48 -4.29
C ASP A 264 10.77 27.04 -5.44
N ALA A 265 11.22 26.12 -6.29
CA ALA A 265 10.42 25.57 -7.39
C ALA A 265 9.15 24.87 -6.90
N LEU A 266 9.14 24.39 -5.64
CA LEU A 266 7.97 23.73 -5.04
C LEU A 266 6.77 24.67 -4.86
N TRP A 267 7.00 25.98 -4.76
CA TRP A 267 5.96 26.99 -4.60
C TRP A 267 5.81 27.90 -5.83
N SER A 268 6.86 28.05 -6.64
CA SER A 268 6.87 28.99 -7.77
C SER A 268 6.36 28.43 -9.09
N MET A 269 6.11 27.12 -9.19
CA MET A 269 5.72 26.42 -10.42
C MET A 269 4.31 25.82 -10.31
N SER A 270 3.70 25.53 -11.45
CA SER A 270 2.52 24.64 -11.54
C SER A 270 2.93 23.17 -11.57
N ASP A 271 1.96 22.26 -11.36
CA ASP A 271 2.20 20.82 -11.44
C ASP A 271 2.76 20.39 -12.81
N GLU A 272 2.29 21.02 -13.89
CA GLU A 272 2.71 20.71 -15.26
C GLU A 272 4.15 21.15 -15.54
N GLU A 273 4.49 22.39 -15.17
CA GLU A 273 5.85 22.90 -15.33
C GLU A 273 6.84 22.10 -14.47
N PHE A 274 6.43 21.72 -13.25
CA PHE A 274 7.26 20.95 -12.34
C PHE A 274 7.46 19.51 -12.81
N TRP A 275 6.44 18.87 -13.39
CA TRP A 275 6.56 17.53 -13.96
C TRP A 275 7.57 17.48 -15.11
N GLU A 276 7.53 18.48 -16.00
CA GLU A 276 8.51 18.57 -17.09
C GLU A 276 9.92 18.86 -16.58
N LEU A 277 10.05 19.67 -15.51
CA LEU A 277 11.34 19.85 -14.83
C LEU A 277 11.88 18.52 -14.27
N LEU A 278 11.03 17.70 -13.62
CA LEU A 278 11.44 16.39 -13.10
C LEU A 278 12.01 15.49 -14.20
N LYS A 279 11.38 15.48 -15.37
CA LYS A 279 11.82 14.70 -16.53
C LYS A 279 13.17 15.17 -17.08
N ASP A 280 13.39 16.48 -17.14
CA ASP A 280 14.64 17.06 -17.63
C ASP A 280 15.83 16.78 -16.69
N VAL A 281 15.59 16.80 -15.38
CA VAL A 281 16.65 16.71 -14.38
C VAL A 281 16.76 15.36 -13.68
N ALA A 282 15.93 14.36 -14.01
CA ALA A 282 16.07 13.01 -13.47
C ALA A 282 17.42 12.37 -13.91
N ASP A 283 17.92 11.45 -13.11
CA ASP A 283 18.97 10.52 -13.55
C ASP A 283 18.34 9.35 -14.33
N PRO A 284 19.12 8.40 -14.90
CA PRO A 284 18.54 7.31 -15.71
C PRO A 284 17.49 6.47 -14.97
N GLU A 285 17.67 6.21 -13.67
CA GLU A 285 16.73 5.43 -12.85
C GLU A 285 15.44 6.22 -12.57
N GLY A 286 15.56 7.51 -12.23
CA GLY A 286 14.44 8.42 -12.09
C GLY A 286 13.65 8.60 -13.40
N ALA A 287 14.34 8.72 -14.53
CA ALA A 287 13.72 8.85 -15.84
C ALA A 287 12.94 7.58 -16.22
N GLU A 288 13.50 6.40 -15.95
CA GLU A 288 12.77 5.13 -16.13
C GLU A 288 11.53 5.06 -15.23
N THR A 289 11.65 5.52 -13.97
CA THR A 289 10.53 5.55 -13.02
C THR A 289 9.40 6.46 -13.52
N LEU A 290 9.72 7.68 -13.95
CA LEU A 290 8.74 8.62 -14.51
C LEU A 290 8.09 8.07 -15.78
N GLN A 291 8.88 7.47 -16.67
CA GLN A 291 8.37 6.85 -17.88
C GLN A 291 7.36 5.73 -17.56
N ARG A 292 7.67 4.86 -16.59
CA ARG A 292 6.75 3.80 -16.17
C ARG A 292 5.45 4.36 -15.60
N PHE A 293 5.48 5.48 -14.87
CA PHE A 293 4.25 6.12 -14.39
C PHE A 293 3.39 6.63 -15.54
N GLU A 294 4.00 7.21 -16.58
CA GLU A 294 3.31 7.69 -17.77
C GLU A 294 2.78 6.53 -18.65
N THR A 295 3.50 5.40 -18.76
CA THR A 295 3.12 4.29 -19.66
C THR A 295 2.26 3.22 -19.02
N ASP A 296 2.60 2.81 -17.78
CA ASP A 296 2.02 1.65 -17.13
C ASP A 296 0.91 2.05 -16.15
N GLY A 297 0.92 3.32 -15.68
CA GLY A 297 -0.06 3.87 -14.76
C GLY A 297 0.07 3.33 -13.34
N LEU A 298 -1.07 3.13 -12.68
CA LEU A 298 -1.12 2.59 -11.32
C LEU A 298 -0.76 1.09 -11.30
N LEU A 299 -0.01 0.69 -10.28
CA LEU A 299 0.22 -0.74 -10.00
C LEU A 299 -1.11 -1.43 -9.68
N GLN A 300 -1.21 -2.73 -10.01
CA GLN A 300 -2.35 -3.52 -9.55
C GLN A 300 -2.34 -3.61 -8.03
N GLU A 301 -3.50 -3.38 -7.41
CA GLU A 301 -3.63 -3.39 -5.95
C GLU A 301 -3.33 -4.75 -5.32
N HIS A 302 -3.43 -5.84 -6.08
CA HIS A 302 -3.22 -7.20 -5.60
C HIS A 302 -1.82 -7.36 -4.96
N GLY A 303 -1.78 -7.37 -3.63
CA GLY A 303 -0.54 -7.50 -2.85
C GLY A 303 0.12 -6.20 -2.41
N LEU A 304 -0.46 -5.03 -2.76
CA LEU A 304 -0.04 -3.75 -2.20
C LEU A 304 -0.65 -3.52 -0.82
N ARG A 305 0.12 -2.90 0.07
CA ARG A 305 -0.36 -2.50 1.40
C ARG A 305 -0.62 -1.03 1.44
N LEU A 306 -1.54 -0.67 2.31
CA LEU A 306 -1.58 0.69 2.78
C LEU A 306 -0.31 0.99 3.57
N HIS A 307 0.49 1.94 3.11
CA HIS A 307 1.69 2.37 3.81
C HIS A 307 1.33 2.88 5.22
N LYS A 308 2.18 2.62 6.22
CA LYS A 308 1.94 3.05 7.61
C LYS A 308 1.73 4.56 7.75
N GLY A 309 2.47 5.33 6.95
CA GLY A 309 2.33 6.80 6.85
C GLY A 309 1.10 7.30 6.08
N ALA A 310 0.33 6.42 5.43
CA ALA A 310 -0.94 6.85 4.85
C ALA A 310 -1.93 7.21 5.97
N LYS A 311 -2.88 8.09 5.70
CA LYS A 311 -3.94 8.46 6.64
C LYS A 311 -5.22 7.72 6.23
N VAL A 312 -5.77 6.87 7.12
CA VAL A 312 -7.12 6.29 6.91
C VAL A 312 -8.11 7.36 7.33
N ARG A 313 -8.92 7.84 6.40
CA ARG A 313 -9.83 8.95 6.66
C ARG A 313 -11.26 8.43 6.77
N THR A 314 -11.95 8.85 7.82
CA THR A 314 -13.40 8.69 8.00
C THR A 314 -13.96 9.92 8.69
N ILE A 315 -15.26 10.18 8.54
CA ILE A 315 -15.99 11.21 9.27
C ILE A 315 -17.10 10.60 10.11
N ASP A 316 -17.52 11.32 11.14
CA ASP A 316 -18.68 11.00 11.97
C ASP A 316 -19.43 12.31 12.23
N PRO A 317 -20.15 12.82 11.21
CA PRO A 317 -20.70 14.17 11.22
C PRO A 317 -21.62 14.39 12.40
N ASP A 318 -21.58 15.58 13.00
CA ASP A 318 -22.56 15.99 13.99
C ASP A 318 -23.91 16.24 13.31
N VAL A 319 -24.97 15.70 13.88
CA VAL A 319 -26.33 15.76 13.34
C VAL A 319 -27.28 16.42 14.34
N SER A 320 -28.16 17.29 13.85
CA SER A 320 -29.20 17.91 14.66
C SER A 320 -30.14 16.85 15.23
N VAL A 321 -30.38 16.89 16.54
CA VAL A 321 -31.36 16.04 17.23
C VAL A 321 -32.46 16.90 17.86
N SER A 322 -33.70 16.40 17.85
CA SER A 322 -34.87 17.14 18.33
C SER A 322 -34.71 17.61 19.77
N GLY A 323 -34.59 18.94 19.96
CA GLY A 323 -34.63 19.59 21.27
C GLY A 323 -33.35 19.47 22.12
N GLY A 324 -32.21 19.14 21.52
CA GLY A 324 -30.94 18.96 22.23
C GLY A 324 -29.70 19.45 21.47
N GLU A 325 -28.55 19.22 22.09
CA GLU A 325 -27.23 19.39 21.46
C GLU A 325 -27.04 18.38 20.32
N PRO A 326 -26.36 18.73 19.22
CA PRO A 326 -26.01 17.81 18.16
C PRO A 326 -25.33 16.54 18.69
N ALA A 327 -25.58 15.42 18.03
CA ALA A 327 -24.95 14.15 18.33
C ALA A 327 -24.23 13.62 17.09
N ALA A 328 -23.11 12.92 17.30
CA ALA A 328 -22.40 12.25 16.23
C ALA A 328 -23.32 11.25 15.50
N LEU A 329 -23.16 11.13 14.18
CA LEU A 329 -23.96 10.22 13.35
C LEU A 329 -23.95 8.79 13.90
N SER A 330 -22.81 8.29 14.38
CA SER A 330 -22.72 6.93 14.96
C SER A 330 -23.55 6.72 16.23
N VAL A 331 -23.94 7.80 16.92
CA VAL A 331 -24.87 7.75 18.06
C VAL A 331 -26.32 7.72 17.59
N VAL A 332 -26.63 8.46 16.52
CA VAL A 332 -27.98 8.53 15.93
C VAL A 332 -28.28 7.26 15.10
N ASP A 333 -27.29 6.73 14.41
CA ASP A 333 -27.31 5.49 13.63
C ASP A 333 -26.14 4.58 14.08
N PRO A 334 -26.38 3.67 15.03
CA PRO A 334 -25.38 2.70 15.48
C PRO A 334 -24.85 1.77 14.38
N GLY A 335 -25.59 1.57 13.28
CA GLY A 335 -25.16 0.77 12.14
C GLY A 335 -23.95 1.39 11.45
N TRP A 336 -23.96 2.72 11.25
CA TRP A 336 -22.81 3.47 10.77
C TRP A 336 -21.60 3.34 11.71
N GLY A 337 -21.83 3.37 13.02
CA GLY A 337 -20.76 3.18 14.01
C GLY A 337 -20.02 1.85 13.83
N VAL A 338 -20.75 0.77 13.54
CA VAL A 338 -20.15 -0.54 13.25
C VAL A 338 -19.41 -0.53 11.92
N GLU A 339 -20.06 -0.04 10.85
CA GLU A 339 -19.47 0.02 9.50
C GLU A 339 -18.14 0.79 9.49
N ARG A 340 -18.12 1.98 10.10
CA ARG A 340 -16.94 2.83 10.20
C ARG A 340 -15.80 2.15 10.96
N GLN A 341 -16.08 1.47 12.06
CA GLN A 341 -15.07 0.75 12.84
C GLN A 341 -14.53 -0.47 12.09
N ASP A 342 -15.39 -1.20 11.37
CA ASP A 342 -14.96 -2.30 10.51
C ASP A 342 -14.05 -1.82 9.39
N TYR A 343 -14.36 -0.69 8.77
CA TYR A 343 -13.51 -0.07 7.77
C TYR A 343 -12.14 0.30 8.34
N ILE A 344 -12.09 1.02 9.47
CA ILE A 344 -10.83 1.42 10.11
C ILE A 344 -9.97 0.20 10.42
N ARG A 345 -10.56 -0.81 11.08
CA ARG A 345 -9.86 -2.07 11.40
C ARG A 345 -9.35 -2.79 10.16
N ALA A 346 -10.16 -2.88 9.10
CA ALA A 346 -9.75 -3.53 7.87
C ALA A 346 -8.56 -2.82 7.23
N ARG A 347 -8.56 -1.47 7.19
CA ARG A 347 -7.45 -0.69 6.65
C ARG A 347 -6.19 -0.77 7.50
N GLU A 348 -6.32 -0.70 8.82
CA GLU A 348 -5.20 -0.86 9.75
C GLU A 348 -4.58 -2.26 9.67
N ALA A 349 -5.41 -3.30 9.54
CA ALA A 349 -4.94 -4.67 9.38
C ALA A 349 -4.12 -4.88 8.10
N THR A 350 -4.32 -4.05 7.05
CA THR A 350 -3.45 -4.08 5.86
C THR A 350 -2.07 -3.43 6.09
N ARG A 351 -1.87 -2.67 7.18
CA ARG A 351 -0.59 -2.01 7.50
C ARG A 351 0.38 -2.96 8.20
N GLU A 352 -0.13 -3.82 9.08
CA GLU A 352 0.69 -4.70 9.92
C GLU A 352 0.95 -6.07 9.28
N ALA A 353 2.04 -6.72 9.68
CA ALA A 353 2.27 -8.10 9.29
C ALA A 353 1.16 -8.98 9.86
N TYR A 354 0.44 -9.69 8.99
CA TYR A 354 -0.64 -10.60 9.36
C TYR A 354 -0.05 -11.92 9.88
N THR A 355 0.29 -11.93 11.16
CA THR A 355 1.00 -13.03 11.82
C THR A 355 0.07 -14.04 12.48
N GLN A 356 -1.17 -13.67 12.78
CA GLN A 356 -2.15 -14.53 13.43
C GLN A 356 -3.46 -14.54 12.64
N THR A 357 -3.90 -15.74 12.29
CA THR A 357 -5.19 -15.99 11.67
C THR A 357 -6.25 -16.22 12.74
N ASP A 358 -7.36 -15.49 12.61
CA ASP A 358 -8.60 -15.75 13.36
C ASP A 358 -9.79 -15.70 12.39
N LEU A 359 -10.27 -16.89 12.03
CA LEU A 359 -11.46 -17.03 11.18
C LEU A 359 -12.76 -17.02 11.99
N GLN A 360 -12.73 -16.67 13.29
CA GLN A 360 -13.89 -16.53 14.15
C GLN A 360 -14.81 -17.77 14.16
N GLY A 361 -14.21 -18.96 14.02
CA GLY A 361 -14.92 -20.23 13.93
C GLY A 361 -15.64 -20.51 12.61
N VAL A 362 -15.47 -19.67 11.58
CA VAL A 362 -16.05 -19.87 10.24
C VAL A 362 -15.56 -21.17 9.60
N LEU A 363 -14.28 -21.50 9.75
CA LEU A 363 -13.68 -22.77 9.34
C LEU A 363 -12.90 -23.42 10.50
N PRO A 364 -12.94 -24.76 10.66
CA PRO A 364 -12.14 -25.46 11.66
C PRO A 364 -10.63 -25.33 11.39
N LEU A 365 -9.86 -24.94 12.41
CA LEU A 365 -8.39 -24.92 12.34
C LEU A 365 -7.85 -26.36 12.50
N ILE A 366 -7.07 -26.81 11.52
CA ILE A 366 -6.42 -28.14 11.54
C ILE A 366 -5.04 -28.06 12.18
N ALA A 367 -4.21 -27.11 11.72
CA ALA A 367 -2.84 -27.00 12.18
C ALA A 367 -2.30 -25.58 12.00
N ARG A 368 -1.36 -25.19 12.87
CA ARG A 368 -0.50 -24.02 12.69
C ARG A 368 0.95 -24.47 12.59
N GLY A 369 1.55 -24.27 11.42
CA GLY A 369 2.99 -24.39 11.23
C GLY A 369 3.72 -23.09 11.53
N LYS A 370 5.05 -23.09 11.34
CA LYS A 370 5.90 -21.91 11.56
C LYS A 370 5.40 -20.66 10.82
N VAL A 371 4.95 -20.82 9.58
CA VAL A 371 4.56 -19.70 8.71
C VAL A 371 3.17 -19.83 8.09
N ARG A 372 2.47 -20.95 8.31
CA ARG A 372 1.19 -21.26 7.66
C ARG A 372 0.17 -21.79 8.62
N ASP A 373 -1.09 -21.48 8.37
CA ASP A 373 -2.24 -21.99 9.09
C ASP A 373 -3.14 -22.75 8.11
N LEU A 374 -3.56 -23.96 8.49
CA LEU A 374 -4.42 -24.82 7.67
C LEU A 374 -5.79 -24.92 8.30
N TYR A 375 -6.81 -24.66 7.50
CA TYR A 375 -8.21 -24.81 7.89
C TYR A 375 -8.92 -25.84 7.01
N GLU A 376 -9.90 -26.52 7.57
CA GLU A 376 -10.75 -27.45 6.82
C GLU A 376 -11.88 -26.69 6.15
N ILE A 377 -12.05 -26.87 4.84
CA ILE A 377 -13.23 -26.38 4.10
C ILE A 377 -14.28 -27.49 4.05
N ASP A 378 -13.85 -28.69 3.66
CA ASP A 378 -14.65 -29.92 3.60
C ASP A 378 -13.74 -31.17 3.65
N ASP A 379 -14.33 -32.36 3.51
CA ASP A 379 -13.63 -33.65 3.59
C ASP A 379 -12.45 -33.80 2.60
N LYS A 380 -12.41 -33.01 1.52
CA LYS A 380 -11.42 -33.11 0.44
C LYS A 380 -10.61 -31.85 0.22
N THR A 381 -10.94 -30.76 0.91
CA THR A 381 -10.41 -29.43 0.62
C THR A 381 -9.97 -28.71 1.89
N LEU A 382 -8.78 -28.12 1.84
CA LEU A 382 -8.22 -27.28 2.89
C LEU A 382 -8.06 -25.84 2.41
N LEU A 383 -8.24 -24.88 3.30
CA LEU A 383 -7.77 -23.52 3.11
C LEU A 383 -6.35 -23.42 3.67
N PHE A 384 -5.39 -23.16 2.79
CA PHE A 384 -3.97 -23.10 3.09
C PHE A 384 -3.54 -21.63 3.15
N VAL A 385 -3.37 -21.09 4.36
CA VAL A 385 -3.12 -19.66 4.58
C VAL A 385 -1.66 -19.41 4.92
N ALA A 386 -0.95 -18.70 4.05
CA ALA A 386 0.40 -18.21 4.33
C ALA A 386 0.34 -16.92 5.16
N THR A 387 0.92 -16.97 6.36
CA THR A 387 1.00 -15.81 7.24
C THR A 387 2.27 -15.00 6.95
N ASP A 388 2.34 -13.82 7.53
CA ASP A 388 3.53 -12.97 7.48
C ASP A 388 4.57 -13.36 8.53
N ARG A 389 4.34 -14.44 9.30
CA ARG A 389 5.35 -14.97 10.22
C ARG A 389 6.62 -15.34 9.46
N ILE A 390 7.75 -15.10 10.12
CA ILE A 390 9.06 -15.53 9.66
C ILE A 390 9.79 -16.24 10.79
N SER A 391 10.57 -17.24 10.44
CA SER A 391 11.44 -17.95 11.37
C SER A 391 12.87 -17.93 10.89
N ALA A 392 13.80 -17.90 11.84
CA ALA A 392 15.23 -18.05 11.61
C ALA A 392 15.83 -18.86 12.77
N TYR A 393 16.71 -19.82 12.44
CA TYR A 393 17.30 -20.73 13.43
C TYR A 393 16.22 -21.46 14.26
N ASP A 394 15.17 -21.92 13.59
CA ASP A 394 14.00 -22.61 14.16
C ASP A 394 13.12 -21.83 15.13
N VAL A 395 13.41 -20.56 15.36
CA VAL A 395 12.60 -19.67 16.20
C VAL A 395 11.80 -18.70 15.35
N ILE A 396 10.51 -18.53 15.68
CA ILE A 396 9.60 -17.55 15.03
C ILE A 396 9.84 -16.18 15.67
N MET A 397 9.94 -15.14 14.85
CA MET A 397 10.07 -13.75 15.33
C MET A 397 8.74 -13.25 15.91
N GLU A 398 8.79 -12.31 16.86
CA GLU A 398 7.60 -11.74 17.52
C GLU A 398 6.70 -10.98 16.53
N ASN A 399 7.31 -10.19 15.65
CA ASN A 399 6.65 -9.56 14.51
C ASN A 399 6.89 -10.34 13.21
N GLY A 400 6.07 -10.07 12.20
CA GLY A 400 6.19 -10.69 10.88
C GLY A 400 6.86 -9.80 9.84
N ILE A 401 7.07 -10.35 8.65
CA ILE A 401 7.50 -9.63 7.45
C ILE A 401 6.25 -9.25 6.65
N PRO A 402 5.95 -7.95 6.54
CA PRO A 402 4.85 -7.46 5.72
C PRO A 402 4.81 -8.11 4.33
N ASN A 403 3.63 -8.60 3.93
CA ASN A 403 3.29 -9.22 2.64
C ASN A 403 3.98 -10.52 2.31
N LYS A 404 4.83 -11.03 3.21
CA LYS A 404 5.51 -12.31 2.99
C LYS A 404 4.52 -13.41 2.63
N GLY A 405 3.41 -13.55 3.36
CA GLY A 405 2.42 -14.58 3.07
C GLY A 405 1.82 -14.47 1.67
N ILE A 406 1.50 -13.25 1.23
CA ILE A 406 0.97 -12.99 -0.12
C ILE A 406 2.02 -13.34 -1.18
N LEU A 407 3.25 -12.83 -1.03
CA LEU A 407 4.33 -13.07 -1.99
C LEU A 407 4.64 -14.57 -2.13
N LEU A 408 4.69 -15.31 -1.02
CA LEU A 408 4.94 -16.75 -1.04
C LEU A 408 3.83 -17.54 -1.73
N THR A 409 2.57 -17.15 -1.49
CA THR A 409 1.40 -17.78 -2.12
C THR A 409 1.35 -17.52 -3.62
N LEU A 410 1.51 -16.26 -4.05
CA LEU A 410 1.54 -15.92 -5.47
C LEU A 410 2.76 -16.54 -6.18
N CYS A 411 3.91 -16.60 -5.50
CA CYS A 411 5.10 -17.32 -5.98
C CYS A 411 4.81 -18.79 -6.24
N THR A 412 4.17 -19.46 -5.28
CA THR A 412 3.78 -20.86 -5.39
C THR A 412 2.78 -21.08 -6.54
N GLU A 413 1.74 -20.26 -6.66
CA GLU A 413 0.76 -20.34 -7.76
C GLU A 413 1.44 -20.22 -9.12
N LYS A 414 2.32 -19.23 -9.27
CA LYS A 414 3.05 -19.02 -10.52
C LYS A 414 3.92 -20.21 -10.89
N TRP A 415 4.61 -20.78 -9.90
CA TRP A 415 5.43 -21.96 -10.13
C TRP A 415 4.60 -23.18 -10.48
N PHE A 416 3.44 -23.39 -9.86
CA PHE A 416 2.51 -24.44 -10.30
C PHE A 416 2.13 -24.26 -11.76
N SER A 417 1.80 -23.04 -12.19
CA SER A 417 1.49 -22.74 -13.60
C SER A 417 2.66 -23.07 -14.54
N ILE A 418 3.87 -22.59 -14.23
CA ILE A 418 5.09 -22.83 -15.04
C ILE A 418 5.40 -24.33 -15.12
N LEU A 419 5.38 -25.01 -13.98
CA LEU A 419 5.78 -26.41 -13.89
C LEU A 419 4.75 -27.34 -14.54
N THR A 420 3.45 -27.10 -14.38
CA THR A 420 2.41 -27.90 -15.03
C THR A 420 2.36 -27.67 -16.54
N ALA A 421 2.67 -26.46 -17.01
CA ALA A 421 2.82 -26.19 -18.44
C ALA A 421 4.02 -26.95 -19.04
N ALA A 422 5.14 -27.03 -18.33
CA ALA A 422 6.32 -27.77 -18.77
C ALA A 422 6.19 -29.29 -18.60
N LEU A 423 5.44 -29.75 -17.58
CA LEU A 423 5.26 -31.15 -17.20
C LEU A 423 3.76 -31.48 -17.13
N PRO A 424 3.11 -31.82 -18.25
CA PRO A 424 1.64 -32.00 -18.28
C PRO A 424 1.11 -33.13 -17.39
N SER A 425 1.95 -34.09 -17.02
CA SER A 425 1.61 -35.16 -16.08
C SER A 425 1.74 -34.76 -14.61
N LEU A 426 2.30 -33.59 -14.31
CA LEU A 426 2.44 -33.10 -12.95
C LEU A 426 1.06 -32.78 -12.37
N ARG A 427 0.77 -33.36 -11.21
CA ARG A 427 -0.36 -32.95 -10.39
C ARG A 427 0.10 -32.10 -9.24
N THR A 428 -0.71 -31.10 -8.92
CA THR A 428 -0.51 -30.22 -7.78
C THR A 428 -1.71 -30.31 -6.84
N HIS A 429 -1.53 -29.93 -5.58
CA HIS A 429 -2.63 -29.82 -4.64
C HIS A 429 -3.47 -28.55 -4.86
N PHE A 430 -3.01 -27.61 -5.68
CA PHE A 430 -3.62 -26.29 -5.86
C PHE A 430 -4.95 -26.38 -6.63
N LEU A 431 -5.96 -25.66 -6.16
CA LEU A 431 -7.27 -25.57 -6.80
C LEU A 431 -7.58 -24.15 -7.27
N THR A 432 -7.49 -23.15 -6.38
CA THR A 432 -7.77 -21.74 -6.69
C THR A 432 -7.20 -20.80 -5.60
N LEU A 433 -7.01 -19.52 -5.96
CA LEU A 433 -6.78 -18.41 -5.04
C LEU A 433 -8.08 -17.76 -4.53
N ASP A 434 -9.25 -18.16 -5.06
CA ASP A 434 -10.53 -17.67 -4.57
C ASP A 434 -10.77 -18.12 -3.14
N LEU A 435 -11.27 -17.21 -2.31
CA LEU A 435 -11.66 -17.54 -0.94
C LEU A 435 -12.99 -18.31 -0.92
N PRO A 436 -13.16 -19.29 -0.02
CA PRO A 436 -14.43 -19.99 0.16
C PRO A 436 -15.58 -19.02 0.41
N ALA A 437 -16.77 -19.33 -0.08
CA ALA A 437 -17.95 -18.47 0.06
C ALA A 437 -18.33 -18.22 1.54
N GLN A 438 -17.94 -19.13 2.44
CA GLN A 438 -18.13 -19.04 3.88
C GLN A 438 -17.34 -17.89 4.51
N ILE A 439 -16.25 -17.43 3.88
CA ILE A 439 -15.41 -16.35 4.41
C ILE A 439 -16.16 -15.01 4.32
N PRO A 440 -16.43 -14.34 5.46
CA PRO A 440 -17.16 -13.08 5.49
C PRO A 440 -16.38 -11.95 4.80
N ALA A 441 -17.12 -10.97 4.25
CA ALA A 441 -16.54 -9.86 3.51
C ALA A 441 -15.46 -9.10 4.31
N SER A 442 -15.61 -8.99 5.63
CA SER A 442 -14.64 -8.34 6.54
C SER A 442 -13.28 -9.04 6.61
N LEU A 443 -13.23 -10.37 6.43
CA LEU A 443 -11.98 -11.14 6.47
C LEU A 443 -11.32 -11.30 5.10
N ARG A 444 -12.04 -11.05 4.01
CA ARG A 444 -11.50 -11.20 2.65
C ARG A 444 -10.25 -10.32 2.39
N PRO A 445 -10.21 -9.03 2.77
CA PRO A 445 -9.04 -8.18 2.51
C PRO A 445 -7.74 -8.70 3.12
N VAL A 446 -7.81 -9.36 4.29
CA VAL A 446 -6.62 -9.89 4.97
C VAL A 446 -6.24 -11.30 4.51
N LEU A 447 -7.16 -12.06 3.91
CA LEU A 447 -6.95 -13.46 3.48
C LEU A 447 -6.70 -13.61 1.98
N GLN A 448 -7.18 -12.69 1.15
CA GLN A 448 -7.05 -12.77 -0.30
C GLN A 448 -5.57 -12.78 -0.70
N ASN A 449 -5.24 -13.58 -1.71
CA ASN A 449 -3.89 -13.75 -2.28
C ASN A 449 -2.80 -14.32 -1.35
N ARG A 450 -3.07 -14.45 -0.04
CA ARG A 450 -2.23 -15.25 0.86
C ARG A 450 -2.79 -16.65 1.13
N SER A 451 -4.00 -16.92 0.66
CA SER A 451 -4.70 -18.19 0.87
C SER A 451 -4.88 -18.94 -0.44
N MET A 452 -4.72 -20.26 -0.40
CA MET A 452 -5.06 -21.16 -1.50
C MET A 452 -6.09 -22.17 -1.03
N GLN A 453 -7.09 -22.49 -1.85
CA GLN A 453 -7.83 -23.73 -1.68
C GLN A 453 -7.00 -24.86 -2.26
N VAL A 454 -6.77 -25.91 -1.47
CA VAL A 454 -5.92 -27.04 -1.84
C VAL A 454 -6.59 -28.38 -1.54
N ARG A 455 -6.21 -29.41 -2.29
CA ARG A 455 -6.61 -30.80 -2.05
C ARG A 455 -6.08 -31.27 -0.69
N LYS A 456 -6.94 -31.90 0.10
CA LYS A 456 -6.56 -32.65 1.30
C LYS A 456 -5.90 -33.96 0.86
N LEU A 457 -4.64 -34.15 1.25
CA LEU A 457 -3.80 -35.27 0.83
C LEU A 457 -3.09 -35.88 2.04
N THR A 458 -2.72 -37.16 1.94
CA THR A 458 -1.82 -37.79 2.90
C THR A 458 -0.39 -37.42 2.53
N ILE A 459 0.24 -36.56 3.34
CA ILE A 459 1.60 -36.06 3.10
C ILE A 459 2.64 -37.12 3.44
N LEU A 460 3.61 -37.33 2.54
CA LEU A 460 4.72 -38.25 2.77
C LEU A 460 5.76 -37.60 3.69
N PRO A 461 6.28 -38.32 4.71
CA PRO A 461 7.12 -37.74 5.77
C PRO A 461 8.60 -37.56 5.35
N ILE A 462 8.83 -37.00 4.17
CA ILE A 462 10.17 -36.71 3.62
C ILE A 462 10.17 -35.31 3.04
N GLU A 463 11.24 -34.56 3.29
CA GLU A 463 11.52 -33.35 2.54
C GLU A 463 12.38 -33.71 1.32
N ALA A 464 11.83 -33.49 0.13
CA ALA A 464 12.47 -33.84 -1.11
C ALA A 464 13.38 -32.69 -1.59
N ILE A 465 14.56 -32.58 -0.97
CA ILE A 465 15.53 -31.53 -1.28
C ILE A 465 16.33 -31.90 -2.53
N VAL A 466 16.48 -30.94 -3.43
CA VAL A 466 17.36 -31.03 -4.61
C VAL A 466 18.37 -29.89 -4.59
N ARG A 467 19.63 -30.22 -4.85
CA ARG A 467 20.74 -29.26 -4.86
C ARG A 467 21.42 -29.27 -6.21
N GLY A 468 21.49 -28.13 -6.88
CA GLY A 468 22.36 -27.97 -8.06
C GLY A 468 23.70 -27.33 -7.74
N TYR A 469 23.82 -26.67 -6.58
CA TYR A 469 25.03 -26.00 -6.13
C TYR A 469 25.38 -26.45 -4.72
N ILE A 470 26.68 -26.56 -4.42
CA ILE A 470 27.14 -26.98 -3.09
C ILE A 470 27.20 -25.79 -2.13
N THR A 471 26.32 -25.75 -1.14
CA THR A 471 26.27 -24.69 -0.11
C THR A 471 25.64 -25.23 1.18
N GLY A 472 25.57 -24.41 2.22
CA GLY A 472 24.88 -24.73 3.47
C GLY A 472 25.35 -26.04 4.12
N SER A 473 24.40 -26.91 4.50
CA SER A 473 24.69 -28.20 5.13
C SER A 473 25.50 -29.14 4.22
N ALA A 474 25.24 -29.12 2.91
CA ALA A 474 25.98 -29.92 1.94
C ALA A 474 27.45 -29.51 1.85
N TRP A 475 27.74 -28.20 1.85
CA TRP A 475 29.11 -27.70 1.89
C TRP A 475 29.83 -28.09 3.19
N LYS A 476 29.14 -27.98 4.34
CA LYS A 476 29.70 -28.34 5.65
C LYS A 476 30.05 -29.82 5.76
N GLU A 477 29.19 -30.71 5.26
CA GLU A 477 29.48 -32.14 5.20
C GLU A 477 30.65 -32.44 4.25
N TYR A 478 30.63 -31.86 3.05
CA TYR A 478 31.67 -32.07 2.05
C TYR A 478 33.07 -31.69 2.56
N GLN A 479 33.18 -30.58 3.28
CA GLN A 479 34.45 -30.18 3.92
C GLN A 479 34.96 -31.20 4.95
N THR A 480 34.06 -31.98 5.54
CA THR A 480 34.39 -32.95 6.60
C THR A 480 34.69 -34.34 6.02
N SER A 481 33.84 -34.83 5.11
CA SER A 481 33.87 -36.23 4.64
C SER A 481 33.94 -36.38 3.12
N GLY A 482 33.91 -35.29 2.35
CA GLY A 482 33.86 -35.35 0.88
C GLY A 482 32.53 -35.90 0.34
N THR A 483 31.49 -35.91 1.15
CA THR A 483 30.15 -36.43 0.82
C THR A 483 29.07 -35.38 0.97
N VAL A 484 27.90 -35.64 0.40
CA VAL A 484 26.66 -34.90 0.65
C VAL A 484 25.55 -35.91 0.92
N HIS A 485 24.98 -35.89 2.13
CA HIS A 485 24.03 -36.90 2.63
C HIS A 485 24.59 -38.33 2.50
N GLY A 486 25.90 -38.50 2.72
CA GLY A 486 26.62 -39.76 2.52
C GLY A 486 26.93 -40.13 1.07
N ILE A 487 26.47 -39.34 0.09
CA ILE A 487 26.73 -39.55 -1.34
C ILE A 487 28.14 -39.01 -1.66
N PRO A 488 29.06 -39.83 -2.20
CA PRO A 488 30.35 -39.33 -2.67
C PRO A 488 30.17 -38.35 -3.83
N VAL A 489 30.78 -37.17 -3.73
CA VAL A 489 30.79 -36.17 -4.81
C VAL A 489 32.23 -35.87 -5.25
N GLU A 490 32.38 -35.16 -6.37
CA GLU A 490 33.70 -34.89 -6.94
C GLU A 490 34.65 -34.17 -5.97
N LYS A 491 35.95 -34.48 -6.05
CA LYS A 491 36.98 -33.86 -5.21
C LYS A 491 37.32 -32.46 -5.72
N GLY A 492 37.67 -31.56 -4.80
CA GLY A 492 38.12 -30.21 -5.13
C GLY A 492 37.00 -29.21 -5.45
N LEU A 493 35.75 -29.52 -5.08
CA LEU A 493 34.66 -28.55 -5.17
C LEU A 493 34.92 -27.36 -4.25
N GLN A 494 34.57 -26.18 -4.75
CA GLN A 494 34.61 -24.93 -4.00
C GLN A 494 33.20 -24.54 -3.53
N GLU A 495 33.11 -23.67 -2.52
CA GLU A 495 31.82 -23.19 -2.02
C GLU A 495 31.00 -22.55 -3.14
N SER A 496 29.70 -22.83 -3.15
CA SER A 496 28.74 -22.36 -4.15
C SER A 496 29.00 -22.86 -5.58
N GLN A 497 29.85 -23.86 -5.79
CA GLN A 497 30.07 -24.46 -7.11
C GLN A 497 28.87 -25.32 -7.54
N ALA A 498 28.49 -25.25 -8.81
CA ALA A 498 27.53 -26.17 -9.40
C ALA A 498 28.07 -27.62 -9.37
N PHE A 499 27.21 -28.59 -9.05
CA PHE A 499 27.59 -30.01 -9.11
C PHE A 499 27.89 -30.41 -10.56
N PRO A 500 29.11 -30.92 -10.86
CA PRO A 500 29.50 -31.20 -12.25
C PRO A 500 28.66 -32.29 -12.93
N GLY A 501 28.15 -33.26 -12.17
CA GLY A 501 27.23 -34.29 -12.64
C GLY A 501 25.76 -33.84 -12.77
N GLY A 502 25.47 -32.56 -12.52
CA GLY A 502 24.13 -32.02 -12.43
C GLY A 502 23.54 -32.12 -11.01
N PRO A 503 22.27 -31.70 -10.83
CA PRO A 503 21.66 -31.63 -9.52
C PRO A 503 21.46 -33.00 -8.88
N ILE A 504 21.56 -33.06 -7.55
CA ILE A 504 21.46 -34.28 -6.76
C ILE A 504 20.27 -34.22 -5.80
N TYR A 505 19.65 -35.38 -5.57
CA TYR A 505 18.56 -35.56 -4.61
C TYR A 505 19.12 -35.90 -3.23
N THR A 506 18.80 -35.08 -2.23
CA THR A 506 19.41 -35.14 -0.90
C THR A 506 18.32 -35.04 0.18
N PRO A 507 17.53 -36.10 0.40
CA PRO A 507 16.34 -36.02 1.26
C PRO A 507 16.67 -35.76 2.74
N SER A 508 15.69 -35.25 3.47
CA SER A 508 15.66 -35.25 4.93
C SER A 508 14.37 -35.87 5.47
N THR A 509 14.39 -36.30 6.73
CA THR A 509 13.16 -36.62 7.46
C THR A 509 12.33 -35.35 7.67
N LYS A 510 11.02 -35.50 7.80
CA LYS A 510 10.12 -34.42 8.24
C LYS A 510 9.81 -34.65 9.72
N ALA A 511 10.49 -33.94 10.60
CA ALA A 511 10.35 -34.14 12.04
C ALA A 511 9.08 -33.45 12.59
N GLU A 512 8.60 -33.91 13.76
CA GLU A 512 7.50 -33.23 14.46
C GLU A 512 7.92 -31.85 14.98
N LEU A 513 6.93 -31.01 15.31
CA LEU A 513 7.15 -29.63 15.72
C LEU A 513 8.00 -29.59 17.02
N GLY A 514 9.25 -29.13 16.92
CA GLY A 514 10.19 -29.04 18.05
C GLY A 514 11.44 -29.93 17.90
N GLU A 515 11.45 -30.84 16.91
CA GLU A 515 12.62 -31.62 16.53
C GLU A 515 13.26 -31.07 15.24
N HIS A 516 14.48 -31.50 14.94
CA HIS A 516 15.21 -31.07 13.74
C HIS A 516 15.12 -32.13 12.64
N ASP A 517 14.90 -31.68 11.41
CA ASP A 517 14.97 -32.53 10.23
C ASP A 517 16.39 -33.10 10.08
N GLU A 518 16.46 -34.41 9.81
CA GLU A 518 17.73 -35.12 9.67
C GLU A 518 18.05 -35.34 8.19
N ASN A 519 19.23 -34.94 7.74
CA ASN A 519 19.72 -35.25 6.40
C ASN A 519 19.95 -36.77 6.29
N ILE A 520 19.27 -37.42 5.35
CA ILE A 520 19.35 -38.87 5.16
C ILE A 520 19.85 -39.23 3.76
N HIS A 521 20.48 -40.39 3.63
CA HIS A 521 20.81 -40.97 2.34
C HIS A 521 19.52 -41.37 1.58
N PRO A 522 19.48 -41.29 0.23
CA PRO A 522 18.32 -41.72 -0.55
C PRO A 522 17.79 -43.12 -0.24
N ASP A 523 18.67 -44.07 0.14
CA ASP A 523 18.28 -45.42 0.55
C ASP A 523 17.38 -45.40 1.80
N LYS A 524 17.62 -44.49 2.74
CA LYS A 524 16.79 -44.36 3.93
C LYS A 524 15.40 -43.82 3.59
N ALA A 525 15.30 -42.95 2.58
CA ALA A 525 13.99 -42.51 2.08
C ALA A 525 13.19 -43.69 1.50
N ILE A 526 13.84 -44.63 0.80
CA ILE A 526 13.19 -45.86 0.31
C ILE A 526 12.59 -46.68 1.45
N GLU A 527 13.29 -46.79 2.59
CA GLU A 527 12.77 -47.49 3.77
C GLU A 527 11.53 -46.80 4.37
N ILE A 528 11.48 -45.47 4.33
CA ILE A 528 10.42 -44.67 4.96
C ILE A 528 9.14 -44.64 4.11
N ILE A 529 9.26 -44.35 2.81
CA ILE A 529 8.09 -44.11 1.94
C ILE A 529 7.83 -45.23 0.92
N GLY A 530 8.67 -46.27 0.94
CA GLY A 530 8.61 -47.41 0.04
C GLY A 530 9.23 -47.16 -1.33
N PRO A 531 9.67 -48.22 -2.03
CA PRO A 531 10.46 -48.11 -3.25
C PRO A 531 9.71 -47.44 -4.41
N LYS A 532 8.39 -47.66 -4.52
CA LYS A 532 7.57 -47.07 -5.59
C LYS A 532 7.49 -45.54 -5.48
N HIS A 533 7.20 -45.02 -4.28
CA HIS A 533 7.10 -43.58 -4.07
C HIS A 533 8.48 -42.93 -4.09
N ALA A 534 9.48 -43.53 -3.46
CA ALA A 534 10.84 -43.00 -3.42
C ALA A 534 11.45 -42.82 -4.82
N ALA A 535 11.30 -43.80 -5.71
CA ALA A 535 11.77 -43.69 -7.09
C ALA A 535 11.06 -42.56 -7.85
N THR A 536 9.72 -42.48 -7.72
CA THR A 536 8.91 -41.42 -8.35
C THR A 536 9.31 -40.03 -7.86
N ILE A 537 9.44 -39.86 -6.54
CA ILE A 537 9.74 -38.57 -5.91
C ILE A 537 11.15 -38.10 -6.25
N ALA A 538 12.15 -38.98 -6.20
CA ALA A 538 13.51 -38.61 -6.56
C ALA A 538 13.59 -38.15 -8.03
N ALA A 539 12.99 -38.90 -8.95
CA ALA A 539 12.96 -38.55 -10.37
C ALA A 539 12.20 -37.24 -10.63
N LEU A 540 11.01 -37.10 -10.05
CA LEU A 540 10.17 -35.92 -10.23
C LEU A 540 10.80 -34.67 -9.62
N SER A 541 11.38 -34.76 -8.42
CA SER A 541 12.05 -33.63 -7.77
C SER A 541 13.21 -33.10 -8.61
N LEU A 542 14.03 -33.99 -9.18
CA LEU A 542 15.13 -33.62 -10.07
C LEU A 542 14.61 -32.95 -11.36
N GLN A 543 13.49 -33.45 -11.91
CA GLN A 543 12.87 -32.87 -13.09
C GLN A 543 12.31 -31.47 -12.81
N LEU A 544 11.53 -31.32 -11.73
CA LEU A 544 10.98 -30.04 -11.27
C LEU A 544 12.08 -29.00 -11.04
N TYR A 545 13.14 -29.40 -10.31
CA TYR A 545 14.29 -28.52 -10.06
C TYR A 545 14.95 -28.06 -11.37
N LYS A 546 15.23 -28.98 -12.30
CA LYS A 546 15.88 -28.63 -13.58
C LYS A 546 15.05 -27.65 -14.38
N THR A 547 13.75 -27.93 -14.54
CA THR A 547 12.80 -27.03 -15.24
C THR A 547 12.76 -25.65 -14.60
N ALA A 548 12.64 -25.59 -13.27
CA ALA A 548 12.60 -24.32 -12.55
C ALA A 548 13.92 -23.55 -12.64
N HIS A 549 15.04 -24.25 -12.50
CA HIS A 549 16.38 -23.67 -12.56
C HIS A 549 16.67 -23.07 -13.93
N GLU A 550 16.35 -23.80 -15.02
CA GLU A 550 16.49 -23.31 -16.38
C GLU A 550 15.64 -22.05 -16.62
N TYR A 551 14.38 -22.05 -16.16
CA TYR A 551 13.51 -20.89 -16.25
C TYR A 551 14.09 -19.69 -15.48
N ALA A 552 14.44 -19.87 -14.21
CA ALA A 552 14.96 -18.81 -13.34
C ALA A 552 16.28 -18.21 -13.89
N LEU A 553 17.14 -19.02 -14.50
CA LEU A 553 18.38 -18.55 -15.12
C LEU A 553 18.14 -17.55 -16.26
N THR A 554 17.04 -17.70 -17.02
CA THR A 554 16.63 -16.72 -18.05
C THR A 554 16.19 -15.39 -17.45
N ARG A 555 15.80 -15.40 -16.18
CA ARG A 555 15.37 -14.24 -15.39
C ARG A 555 16.49 -13.66 -14.50
N GLY A 556 17.72 -14.12 -14.67
CA GLY A 556 18.86 -13.63 -13.89
C GLY A 556 18.88 -14.14 -12.44
N VAL A 557 18.23 -15.26 -12.14
CA VAL A 557 18.21 -15.90 -10.81
C VAL A 557 18.79 -17.31 -10.89
N ILE A 558 19.68 -17.64 -9.95
CA ILE A 558 20.21 -18.99 -9.73
C ILE A 558 19.44 -19.61 -8.57
N ILE A 559 18.76 -20.74 -8.80
CA ILE A 559 18.23 -21.58 -7.74
C ILE A 559 19.37 -22.51 -7.29
N ALA A 560 19.90 -22.33 -6.09
CA ALA A 560 21.02 -23.14 -5.61
C ALA A 560 20.56 -24.53 -5.12
N ASP A 561 19.50 -24.51 -4.32
CA ASP A 561 18.77 -25.67 -3.85
C ASP A 561 17.30 -25.30 -3.56
N THR A 562 16.44 -26.33 -3.49
CA THR A 562 15.03 -26.19 -3.15
C THR A 562 14.54 -27.45 -2.45
N LYS A 563 13.41 -27.30 -1.75
CA LYS A 563 12.74 -28.35 -1.00
C LYS A 563 11.31 -28.51 -1.50
N PHE A 564 10.96 -29.72 -1.96
CA PHE A 564 9.58 -30.06 -2.31
C PHE A 564 8.94 -30.95 -1.23
N GLU A 565 7.62 -30.91 -1.15
CA GLU A 565 6.81 -31.89 -0.42
C GLU A 565 5.82 -32.55 -1.36
N PHE A 566 5.53 -33.82 -1.10
CA PHE A 566 4.61 -34.61 -1.90
C PHE A 566 3.55 -35.26 -1.02
N GLY A 567 2.32 -35.21 -1.50
CA GLY A 567 1.22 -36.00 -0.97
C GLY A 567 0.89 -37.17 -1.88
N VAL A 568 0.08 -38.09 -1.37
CA VAL A 568 -0.54 -39.16 -2.16
C VAL A 568 -2.05 -38.99 -2.12
N ASP A 569 -2.67 -39.09 -3.29
CA ASP A 569 -4.12 -39.29 -3.37
C ASP A 569 -4.42 -40.76 -3.03
N GLU A 570 -5.07 -41.03 -1.91
CA GLU A 570 -5.33 -42.41 -1.46
C GLU A 570 -6.29 -43.18 -2.37
N THR A 571 -7.10 -42.48 -3.16
CA THR A 571 -8.04 -43.12 -4.09
C THR A 571 -7.32 -43.61 -5.35
N THR A 572 -6.37 -42.82 -5.87
CA THR A 572 -5.68 -43.13 -7.13
C THR A 572 -4.26 -43.69 -6.94
N GLY A 573 -3.67 -43.50 -5.76
CA GLY A 573 -2.26 -43.77 -5.47
C GLY A 573 -1.29 -42.83 -6.21
N GLU A 574 -1.78 -41.71 -6.73
CA GLU A 574 -1.00 -40.73 -7.49
C GLU A 574 -0.18 -39.83 -6.55
N VAL A 575 1.08 -39.57 -6.93
CA VAL A 575 1.96 -38.62 -6.23
C VAL A 575 1.62 -37.21 -6.69
N VAL A 576 1.35 -36.32 -5.74
CA VAL A 576 0.90 -34.95 -5.99
C VAL A 576 1.88 -33.97 -5.34
N LEU A 577 2.37 -33.00 -6.10
CA LEU A 577 3.20 -31.90 -5.57
C LEU A 577 2.33 -31.03 -4.65
N ALA A 578 2.78 -30.85 -3.42
CA ALA A 578 2.05 -30.16 -2.38
C ALA A 578 2.90 -29.04 -1.75
N ASP A 579 2.33 -28.41 -0.72
CA ASP A 579 2.97 -27.36 0.06
C ASP A 579 3.30 -26.10 -0.75
N GLU A 580 4.27 -25.30 -0.31
CA GLU A 580 4.77 -24.17 -1.09
C GLU A 580 5.87 -24.64 -2.04
N VAL A 581 5.99 -23.99 -3.20
CA VAL A 581 6.89 -24.44 -4.25
C VAL A 581 7.77 -23.30 -4.71
N LEU A 582 9.09 -23.52 -4.63
CA LEU A 582 10.11 -22.63 -5.17
C LEU A 582 9.95 -21.17 -4.69
N THR A 583 9.82 -21.00 -3.39
CA THR A 583 9.75 -19.69 -2.75
C THR A 583 11.08 -19.35 -2.08
N PRO A 584 11.31 -18.09 -1.65
CA PRO A 584 12.47 -17.75 -0.81
C PRO A 584 12.47 -18.43 0.57
N ASP A 585 11.34 -19.02 1.01
CA ASP A 585 11.28 -19.82 2.25
C ASP A 585 11.71 -21.28 2.01
N SER A 586 11.42 -21.84 0.83
CA SER A 586 11.74 -23.23 0.48
C SER A 586 12.99 -23.39 -0.40
N SER A 587 13.60 -22.29 -0.84
CA SER A 587 14.72 -22.29 -1.81
C SER A 587 15.75 -21.21 -1.51
N ARG A 588 16.99 -21.44 -1.96
CA ARG A 588 18.04 -20.42 -1.99
C ARG A 588 18.13 -19.80 -3.39
N PHE A 589 17.89 -18.49 -3.47
CA PHE A 589 17.94 -17.74 -4.72
C PHE A 589 19.10 -16.76 -4.73
N TRP A 590 19.96 -16.87 -5.73
CA TRP A 590 21.11 -15.98 -5.90
C TRP A 590 20.97 -15.10 -7.15
N PRO A 591 21.39 -13.82 -7.08
CA PRO A 591 21.49 -12.97 -8.26
C PRO A 591 22.55 -13.52 -9.20
N LYS A 592 22.20 -13.79 -10.46
CA LYS A 592 23.14 -14.31 -11.47
C LYS A 592 24.31 -13.36 -11.74
N ASP A 593 24.04 -12.05 -11.67
CA ASP A 593 24.96 -10.95 -11.92
C ASP A 593 26.06 -10.79 -10.84
N SER A 594 25.83 -11.29 -9.62
CA SER A 594 26.81 -11.21 -8.52
C SER A 594 27.39 -12.57 -8.10
N TYR A 595 26.95 -13.66 -8.75
CA TYR A 595 27.36 -15.02 -8.44
C TYR A 595 28.86 -15.24 -8.70
N ALA A 596 29.56 -15.81 -7.72
CA ALA A 596 30.94 -16.26 -7.89
C ALA A 596 31.26 -17.50 -7.05
N VAL A 597 31.94 -18.47 -7.66
CA VAL A 597 32.42 -19.69 -6.98
C VAL A 597 33.51 -19.35 -5.95
N GLY A 598 33.56 -20.11 -4.86
CA GLY A 598 34.58 -20.01 -3.81
C GLY A 598 34.21 -19.07 -2.67
N ARG A 599 32.97 -18.59 -2.61
CA ARG A 599 32.45 -17.75 -1.53
C ARG A 599 30.97 -18.03 -1.23
N GLY A 600 30.49 -17.48 -0.12
CA GLY A 600 29.06 -17.32 0.14
C GLY A 600 28.42 -16.30 -0.81
N GLN A 601 27.13 -16.44 -1.07
CA GLN A 601 26.39 -15.57 -2.00
C GLN A 601 25.44 -14.64 -1.24
N ALA A 602 25.21 -13.44 -1.79
CA ALA A 602 24.02 -12.67 -1.43
C ALA A 602 22.78 -13.47 -1.84
N SER A 603 21.79 -13.57 -0.94
CA SER A 603 20.57 -14.33 -1.20
C SER A 603 19.35 -13.43 -1.15
N PHE A 604 18.35 -13.74 -1.98
CA PHE A 604 17.02 -13.12 -1.89
C PHE A 604 16.14 -13.75 -0.79
N ASP A 605 16.74 -14.58 0.07
CA ASP A 605 16.05 -15.28 1.15
C ASP A 605 16.26 -14.61 2.53
N LYS A 606 16.01 -15.38 3.59
CA LYS A 606 16.15 -15.04 5.01
C LYS A 606 17.58 -14.63 5.44
N GLN A 607 18.56 -14.56 4.55
CA GLN A 607 19.95 -14.29 4.91
C GLN A 607 20.12 -12.93 5.61
N PHE A 608 19.41 -11.87 5.21
CA PHE A 608 19.46 -10.57 5.91
C PHE A 608 19.00 -10.66 7.37
N LEU A 609 17.90 -11.35 7.63
CA LEU A 609 17.42 -11.61 8.99
C LEU A 609 18.44 -12.45 9.78
N ARG A 610 19.04 -13.47 9.16
CA ARG A 610 20.04 -14.33 9.80
C ARG A 610 21.30 -13.55 10.20
N ASP A 611 21.78 -12.67 9.32
CA ASP A 611 22.98 -11.86 9.55
C ASP A 611 22.73 -10.83 10.64
N TRP A 612 21.57 -10.14 10.60
CA TRP A 612 21.15 -9.22 11.66
C TRP A 612 21.05 -9.91 13.03
N LEU A 613 20.42 -11.08 13.11
CA LEU A 613 20.33 -11.85 14.36
C LEU A 613 21.71 -12.25 14.90
N VAL A 614 22.69 -12.51 14.04
CA VAL A 614 24.07 -12.81 14.46
C VAL A 614 24.76 -11.54 14.96
N GLN A 615 24.66 -10.45 14.19
CA GLN A 615 25.27 -9.16 14.52
C GLN A 615 24.79 -8.61 15.86
N GLU A 616 23.48 -8.72 16.14
CA GLU A 616 22.87 -8.25 17.39
C GLU A 616 23.01 -9.27 18.55
N GLY A 617 23.62 -10.44 18.32
CA GLY A 617 23.74 -11.48 19.34
C GLY A 617 22.39 -12.08 19.76
N LEU A 618 21.43 -12.14 18.84
CA LEU A 618 20.06 -12.62 19.03
C LEU A 618 19.78 -14.00 18.41
N LYS A 619 20.79 -14.61 17.77
CA LYS A 619 20.69 -15.95 17.16
C LYS A 619 20.04 -16.98 18.10
N GLY A 620 18.91 -17.53 17.67
CA GLY A 620 18.19 -18.61 18.38
C GLY A 620 17.47 -18.18 19.67
N LYS A 621 17.36 -16.88 19.95
CA LYS A 621 16.57 -16.38 21.09
C LYS A 621 15.09 -16.28 20.74
N GLU A 622 14.23 -16.67 21.68
CA GLU A 622 12.77 -16.49 21.59
C GLU A 622 12.35 -15.03 21.86
N GLY A 623 11.15 -14.66 21.39
CA GLY A 623 10.58 -13.33 21.62
C GLY A 623 11.34 -12.19 20.93
N VAL A 624 12.15 -12.48 19.91
CA VAL A 624 12.89 -11.46 19.19
C VAL A 624 11.96 -10.69 18.25
N ARG A 625 11.86 -9.38 18.47
CA ARG A 625 11.18 -8.44 17.58
C ARG A 625 12.19 -7.78 16.64
N MET A 626 11.98 -7.90 15.33
CA MET A 626 12.76 -7.22 14.30
C MET A 626 12.48 -5.72 14.31
N SER A 627 13.49 -4.89 14.02
CA SER A 627 13.26 -3.49 13.69
C SER A 627 12.44 -3.34 12.40
N GLU A 628 11.76 -2.20 12.25
CA GLU A 628 10.94 -1.91 11.05
C GLU A 628 11.81 -1.94 9.77
N GLU A 629 13.02 -1.39 9.85
CA GLU A 629 13.99 -1.41 8.75
C GLU A 629 14.35 -2.84 8.30
N ILE A 630 14.61 -3.75 9.25
CA ILE A 630 14.95 -5.14 8.94
C ILE A 630 13.76 -5.87 8.35
N ALA A 631 12.55 -5.63 8.87
CA ALA A 631 11.33 -6.22 8.34
C ALA A 631 11.05 -5.74 6.89
N LEU A 632 11.24 -4.45 6.61
CA LEU A 632 11.07 -3.87 5.27
C LEU A 632 12.13 -4.37 4.29
N LYS A 633 13.41 -4.31 4.64
CA LYS A 633 14.51 -4.82 3.79
C LYS A 633 14.32 -6.31 3.46
N THR A 634 13.87 -7.10 4.43
CA THR A 634 13.56 -8.51 4.20
C THR A 634 12.37 -8.63 3.23
N SER A 635 11.29 -7.87 3.41
CA SER A 635 10.14 -7.85 2.48
C SER A 635 10.55 -7.47 1.06
N GLU A 636 11.39 -6.45 0.89
CA GLU A 636 11.93 -6.00 -0.40
C GLU A 636 12.72 -7.10 -1.11
N LYS A 637 13.47 -7.93 -0.39
CA LYS A 637 14.20 -9.06 -1.00
C LYS A 637 13.28 -10.17 -1.49
N TYR A 638 12.21 -10.46 -0.76
CA TYR A 638 11.18 -11.39 -1.22
C TYR A 638 10.49 -10.86 -2.46
N LYS A 639 10.18 -9.56 -2.48
CA LYS A 639 9.58 -8.88 -3.63
C LYS A 639 10.52 -8.90 -4.85
N GLU A 640 11.81 -8.60 -4.66
CA GLU A 640 12.80 -8.64 -5.73
C GLU A 640 12.92 -10.05 -6.34
N ALA A 641 12.92 -11.11 -5.52
CA ALA A 641 12.90 -12.49 -6.02
C ALA A 641 11.65 -12.75 -6.88
N TRP A 642 10.48 -12.36 -6.37
CA TRP A 642 9.21 -12.51 -7.08
C TRP A 642 9.22 -11.76 -8.41
N GLU A 643 9.58 -10.47 -8.42
CA GLU A 643 9.61 -9.62 -9.62
C GLU A 643 10.56 -10.17 -10.68
N ARG A 644 11.75 -10.65 -10.29
CA ARG A 644 12.68 -11.30 -11.23
C ARG A 644 12.04 -12.56 -11.82
N ILE A 645 11.50 -13.45 -10.99
CA ILE A 645 10.90 -14.71 -11.43
C ILE A 645 9.70 -14.46 -12.37
N THR A 646 8.83 -13.49 -12.07
CA THR A 646 7.64 -13.19 -12.89
C THR A 646 7.92 -12.29 -14.09
N GLY A 647 9.05 -11.59 -14.10
CA GLY A 647 9.39 -10.59 -15.11
C GLY A 647 8.65 -9.26 -14.93
N GLY A 648 8.27 -8.91 -13.70
CA GLY A 648 7.65 -7.63 -13.34
C GLY A 648 6.18 -7.46 -13.76
N ASN A 649 5.59 -8.45 -14.43
CA ASN A 649 4.16 -8.45 -14.73
C ASN A 649 3.38 -8.93 -13.49
N ASN A 650 2.54 -8.04 -12.96
CA ASN A 650 1.56 -8.32 -11.91
C ASN A 650 0.57 -9.41 -12.35
#